data_AF-A0A970J3S5-F1
#
_entry.id   AF-A0A970J3S5-F1
#
_cell.length_a   1.000
_cell.length_b   1.000
_cell.length_c   1.000
_cell.angle_alpha   90.00
_cell.angle_beta   90.00
_cell.angle_gamma   90.00
#
_symmetry.space_group_name_H-M   'P 1'
#
loop_
_entity.id
_entity.type
_entity.pdbx_description
1 polymer ?
#
loop_
_entity_poly.entity_id
_entity_poly.type
_entity_poly.pdbx_seq_one_letter_code
_entity_poly.pdbx_strand_id
1 'polypeptide(L)'
;MAEMYFIRPDNADFLASVSDHPLIKQVKIKEIAIDPVLRKWTLHMDGARAGTEEFWDDIARKLKSSIPEVDYIEFAWEEKSDEESYMEQIVKGFTPQPVQYSTPGGNGNGNGTGFENGNGGAGTRRSRRRRQIVRESINGTPQPIKEIQEEERGALIAGEVIDFESRLTRSGSTLITFSVYDGTDTIGCKLFVDDPAECTIKTGAWYRVQGNVQYQSFDNELAMMVTALAPIEPPDPLRDNAEHKRVELHLHTKMSGLDGVIDVDDAVKMAASLGHSAVAITDHGVIQAFPDAYKAGKKHGVKILYGVEGYLVNEEKGRSYHIILIAKNKVGLKNLYRLVSLSHMDYFYRRPRIPRHELIKYREGILVGSACEAGEVFQAVLRRNPKAAEIAAFYDYLEIQPLGNNEFLIGTEYVKTRDDLIAINKQILQLGRALNKPVVATGDVHFLRPEDDLYRTILLAGQGFEDAERQAPLYFRTTEEMLAEFSYLTPDERHEVVVANPQWVADQCEELAPVPNKLHPPRVKDAEDMLWEMAYANARKLYGEEMPEIVTARLEKELTAIIGNGYASLYWIAHKLVKKSLDDGYLVGSRGSVGSSLVATMCNITEVNPLPPHYVCPNCKWSEFFTKGEAPTGVDLPDRECPQCGTNLDKHGFDIPFEVFMGFHGDKIPDIDLNFSGEYQGNMHRYTEELFGREHVFRAGTIGTLAEKTAYGFVMKYLEQVGEKRRSAEVNRLVRKITGVRRTTGQHPGGMMVVPEDMEIYDFTPIQYPANDGSSGIVTTHFDYHAIEDCLVKLDILGHDAPTMLRMLSDLTGIDVQEIPLDDPATMSIFSSLEALNLKEEQIGTPVGTLGVPEFGTPFVRQMLVETRPTTFGELVRISGLSHGTNVWNSNAQDLIRAGITDLSNCIACRDDIMVYLIHQGLAAGDAFRIMEQVRKGRGLTEKDVALMKEHNVPDWYIESCNKISYMFPKAHAVAYVTMSFRIAYFKVHYPLAFYATFFSTKTGDFDAHLVAQGEHRVRSEIAAIEAKGIEATPKEANMVTILEVVLEAMARGVKFKRVDLYRSSDRHFLIDGDALLPPLASLEGVGASAAAGIVAAREEGEFKSVEDLRQRARITKAVIETLRQHGCLEGLPETNQLTLF
;
A
#
# COMPACT_ATOMS: atom_id res chain seq x y z
N MET A 1 -24.02 20.43 7.87
CA MET A 1 -25.31 20.76 7.24
C MET A 1 -26.37 20.25 8.21
N ALA A 2 -27.42 21.00 8.49
CA ALA A 2 -28.52 20.48 9.30
C ALA A 2 -29.28 19.45 8.44
N GLU A 3 -29.40 18.21 8.93
CA GLU A 3 -30.11 17.14 8.24
C GLU A 3 -31.61 17.44 8.24
N MET A 4 -32.27 17.32 7.08
CA MET A 4 -33.73 17.26 7.00
C MET A 4 -34.20 15.90 7.53
N TYR A 5 -35.22 15.90 8.38
CA TYR A 5 -35.76 14.67 8.93
C TYR A 5 -37.03 14.28 8.17
N PHE A 6 -37.16 13.01 7.81
CA PHE A 6 -38.38 12.47 7.19
C PHE A 6 -39.06 11.54 8.20
N ILE A 7 -40.34 11.80 8.47
CA ILE A 7 -41.14 10.99 9.38
C ILE A 7 -42.33 10.42 8.61
N ARG A 8 -42.52 9.11 8.68
CA ARG A 8 -43.76 8.48 8.24
C ARG A 8 -44.73 8.46 9.42
N PRO A 9 -45.88 9.16 9.36
CA PRO A 9 -46.79 9.20 10.49
C PRO A 9 -47.39 7.82 10.76
N ASP A 10 -47.30 7.35 12.01
CA ASP A 10 -47.88 6.06 12.45
C ASP A 10 -49.42 6.01 12.30
N ASN A 11 -50.05 7.18 12.20
CA ASN A 11 -51.48 7.34 12.00
C ASN A 11 -51.76 8.00 10.63
N ALA A 12 -52.21 7.19 9.67
CA ALA A 12 -52.56 7.65 8.33
C ALA A 12 -53.72 8.66 8.29
N ASP A 13 -54.51 8.77 9.37
CA ASP A 13 -55.63 9.71 9.50
C ASP A 13 -55.24 10.99 10.28
N PHE A 14 -53.95 11.30 10.40
CA PHE A 14 -53.43 12.47 11.15
C PHE A 14 -54.18 13.79 10.84
N LEU A 15 -54.53 14.04 9.58
CA LEU A 15 -55.26 15.24 9.16
C LEU A 15 -56.72 15.29 9.64
N ALA A 16 -57.33 14.13 9.94
CA ALA A 16 -58.70 14.05 10.46
C ALA A 16 -58.81 14.64 11.87
N SER A 17 -57.69 14.77 12.60
CA SER A 17 -57.65 15.46 13.90
C SER A 17 -57.86 16.98 13.78
N VAL A 18 -57.73 17.54 12.58
CA VAL A 18 -57.71 18.99 12.34
C VAL A 18 -58.95 19.47 11.56
N SER A 19 -59.63 18.58 10.82
CA SER A 19 -60.90 18.89 10.15
C SER A 19 -61.64 17.62 9.72
N ASP A 20 -62.95 17.58 9.97
CA ASP A 20 -63.85 16.47 9.59
C ASP A 20 -64.31 16.51 8.12
N HIS A 21 -63.73 17.41 7.31
CA HIS A 21 -64.15 17.61 5.93
C HIS A 21 -63.97 16.31 5.10
N PRO A 22 -64.96 15.90 4.28
CA PRO A 22 -64.91 14.62 3.55
C PRO A 22 -63.65 14.42 2.69
N LEU A 23 -63.08 15.50 2.15
CA LEU A 23 -61.84 15.47 1.36
C LEU A 23 -60.61 15.00 2.16
N ILE A 24 -60.55 15.28 3.47
CA ILE A 24 -59.42 14.84 4.31
C ILE A 24 -59.40 13.33 4.47
N LYS A 25 -60.58 12.68 4.47
CA LYS A 25 -60.72 11.22 4.55
C LYS A 25 -60.34 10.50 3.25
N GLN A 26 -60.11 11.25 2.17
CA GLN A 26 -59.80 10.71 0.84
C GLN A 26 -58.32 10.84 0.49
N VAL A 27 -57.53 11.50 1.32
CA VAL A 27 -56.11 11.76 1.08
C VAL A 27 -55.27 11.17 2.20
N LYS A 28 -54.08 10.66 1.87
CA LYS A 28 -53.17 10.05 2.83
C LYS A 28 -51.82 10.75 2.80
N ILE A 29 -51.18 10.87 3.96
CA ILE A 29 -49.82 11.37 4.05
C ILE A 29 -48.86 10.18 3.83
N LYS A 30 -47.99 10.30 2.84
CA LYS A 30 -46.92 9.34 2.54
C LYS A 30 -45.76 9.52 3.53
N GLU A 31 -45.35 10.77 3.73
CA GLU A 31 -44.30 11.16 4.67
C GLU A 31 -44.35 12.67 4.96
N ILE A 32 -43.69 13.09 6.04
CA ILE A 32 -43.55 14.48 6.45
C ILE A 32 -42.07 14.82 6.48
N ALA A 33 -41.64 15.73 5.62
CA ALA A 33 -40.30 16.29 5.63
C ALA A 33 -40.24 17.47 6.61
N ILE A 34 -39.29 17.44 7.54
CA ILE A 34 -39.10 18.42 8.60
C ILE A 34 -37.76 19.10 8.40
N ASP A 35 -37.81 20.40 8.14
CA ASP A 35 -36.63 21.27 8.21
C ASP A 35 -36.59 21.94 9.59
N PRO A 36 -35.66 21.54 10.49
CA PRO A 36 -35.57 22.08 11.83
C PRO A 36 -35.03 23.52 11.86
N VAL A 37 -34.27 23.95 10.84
CA VAL A 37 -33.69 25.29 10.76
C VAL A 37 -34.73 26.30 10.30
N LEU A 38 -35.54 25.92 9.29
CA LEU A 38 -36.64 26.75 8.80
C LEU A 38 -37.95 26.54 9.58
N ARG A 39 -37.97 25.59 10.54
CA ARG A 39 -39.15 25.17 11.29
C ARG A 39 -40.34 24.88 10.36
N LYS A 40 -40.05 24.22 9.23
CA LYS A 40 -40.99 23.97 8.13
C LYS A 40 -41.32 22.50 8.05
N TRP A 41 -42.60 22.18 7.95
CA TRP A 41 -43.10 20.83 7.67
C TRP A 41 -43.71 20.78 6.27
N THR A 42 -43.27 19.82 5.46
CA THR A 42 -43.85 19.54 4.14
C THR A 42 -44.49 18.16 4.18
N LEU A 43 -45.81 18.10 4.06
CA LEU A 43 -46.59 16.88 4.07
C LEU A 43 -46.72 16.40 2.63
N HIS A 44 -46.07 15.28 2.31
CA HIS A 44 -46.17 14.65 1.00
C HIS A 44 -47.42 13.77 0.97
N MET A 45 -48.36 14.14 0.11
CA MET A 45 -49.67 13.53 -0.03
C MET A 45 -49.66 12.50 -1.15
N ASP A 46 -50.28 11.36 -0.90
CA ASP A 46 -50.46 10.28 -1.86
C ASP A 46 -51.56 10.65 -2.87
N GLY A 47 -51.21 10.67 -4.16
CA GLY A 47 -52.10 11.00 -5.28
C GLY A 47 -52.17 12.49 -5.67
N ALA A 48 -53.01 12.79 -6.67
CA ALA A 48 -53.17 14.13 -7.21
C ALA A 48 -53.95 15.06 -6.27
N ARG A 49 -53.66 16.36 -6.33
CA ARG A 49 -54.28 17.39 -5.46
C ARG A 49 -55.80 17.41 -5.61
N ALA A 50 -56.51 17.12 -4.52
CA ALA A 50 -57.97 17.20 -4.45
C ALA A 50 -58.41 18.40 -3.59
N GLY A 51 -59.32 19.25 -4.08
CA GLY A 51 -59.79 20.46 -3.38
C GLY A 51 -59.06 21.74 -3.80
N THR A 52 -59.59 22.90 -3.39
CA THR A 52 -59.05 24.22 -3.77
C THR A 52 -57.82 24.59 -2.94
N GLU A 53 -57.01 25.53 -3.45
CA GLU A 53 -55.86 26.06 -2.72
C GLU A 53 -56.25 26.69 -1.38
N GLU A 54 -57.32 27.49 -1.38
CA GLU A 54 -57.91 28.09 -0.18
C GLU A 54 -58.29 27.07 0.90
N PHE A 55 -58.72 25.87 0.50
CA PHE A 55 -59.03 24.79 1.43
C PHE A 55 -57.76 24.27 2.12
N TRP A 56 -56.70 23.99 1.37
CA TRP A 56 -55.44 23.49 1.92
C TRP A 56 -54.72 24.54 2.76
N ASP A 57 -54.84 25.82 2.43
CA ASP A 57 -54.34 26.93 3.24
C ASP A 57 -55.09 27.05 4.58
N ASP A 58 -56.38 26.75 4.62
CA ASP A 58 -57.15 26.66 5.87
C ASP A 58 -56.68 25.48 6.73
N ILE A 59 -56.43 24.32 6.13
CA ILE A 59 -55.89 23.15 6.85
C ILE A 59 -54.46 23.41 7.36
N ALA A 60 -53.60 24.04 6.57
CA ALA A 60 -52.23 24.42 6.97
C ALA A 60 -52.25 25.37 8.17
N ARG A 61 -53.14 26.38 8.16
CA ARG A 61 -53.30 27.30 9.30
C ARG A 61 -53.78 26.59 10.57
N LYS A 62 -54.72 25.66 10.45
CA LYS A 62 -55.21 24.89 11.59
C LYS A 62 -54.14 23.95 12.15
N LEU A 63 -53.40 23.23 11.31
CA LEU A 63 -52.27 22.41 11.75
C LEU A 63 -51.19 23.24 12.45
N LYS A 64 -50.85 24.41 11.89
CA LYS A 64 -49.87 25.32 12.51
C LYS A 64 -50.33 25.77 13.90
N SER A 65 -51.62 26.05 14.07
CA SER A 65 -52.16 26.42 15.39
C SER A 65 -52.08 25.29 16.42
N SER A 66 -52.08 24.04 15.95
CA SER A 66 -51.97 22.83 16.79
C SER A 66 -50.53 22.43 17.11
N ILE A 67 -49.54 22.93 16.35
CA ILE A 67 -48.12 22.58 16.47
C ILE A 67 -47.29 23.88 16.60
N PRO A 68 -47.12 24.41 17.84
CA PRO A 68 -46.46 25.71 18.07
C PRO A 68 -44.99 25.76 17.63
N GLU A 69 -44.40 24.59 17.41
CA GLU A 69 -43.00 24.41 17.04
C GLU A 69 -42.74 24.63 15.54
N VAL A 70 -43.80 24.72 14.71
CA VAL A 70 -43.71 24.82 13.25
C VAL A 70 -44.16 26.20 12.76
N ASP A 71 -43.32 26.87 11.97
CA ASP A 71 -43.59 28.20 11.42
C ASP A 71 -44.26 28.13 10.04
N TYR A 72 -44.03 27.07 9.25
CA TYR A 72 -44.58 26.89 7.90
C TYR A 72 -45.05 25.46 7.66
N ILE A 73 -46.24 25.31 7.05
CA ILE A 73 -46.81 24.02 6.65
C ILE A 73 -47.14 24.06 5.16
N GLU A 74 -46.63 23.08 4.42
CA GLU A 74 -46.85 22.93 2.99
C GLU A 74 -47.38 21.52 2.67
N PHE A 75 -48.25 21.43 1.65
CA PHE A 75 -48.75 20.16 1.13
C PHE A 75 -48.21 19.94 -0.28
N ALA A 76 -47.39 18.91 -0.45
CA ALA A 76 -46.88 18.48 -1.75
C ALA A 76 -47.68 17.26 -2.23
N TRP A 77 -48.08 17.22 -3.50
CA TRP A 77 -48.88 16.14 -4.07
C TRP A 77 -48.07 15.41 -5.14
N GLU A 78 -48.15 14.09 -5.18
CA GLU A 78 -47.56 13.32 -6.28
C GLU A 78 -48.47 13.43 -7.52
N GLU A 79 -48.10 14.28 -8.47
CA GLU A 79 -48.70 14.26 -9.80
C GLU A 79 -48.32 12.95 -10.49
N LYS A 80 -49.29 12.08 -10.73
CA LYS A 80 -49.12 10.96 -11.66
C LYS A 80 -48.90 11.54 -13.06
N SER A 81 -47.70 11.39 -13.59
CA SER A 81 -47.45 11.61 -15.01
C SER A 81 -48.25 10.59 -15.83
N ASP A 82 -49.01 11.08 -16.81
CA ASP A 82 -49.74 10.32 -17.83
C ASP A 82 -48.80 9.56 -18.80
N GLU A 83 -47.82 8.81 -18.27
CA GLU A 83 -46.94 7.92 -19.05
C GLU A 83 -47.29 6.44 -18.89
N GLU A 84 -48.12 6.07 -17.92
CA GLU A 84 -48.62 4.69 -17.78
C GLU A 84 -49.71 4.31 -18.81
N SER A 85 -50.23 5.25 -19.61
CA SER A 85 -51.27 4.97 -20.63
C SER A 85 -50.78 5.02 -22.08
N TYR A 86 -49.52 5.38 -22.37
CA TYR A 86 -49.00 5.39 -23.74
C TYR A 86 -48.35 4.04 -24.12
N MET A 87 -47.75 3.34 -23.15
CA MET A 87 -47.12 2.02 -23.36
C MET A 87 -48.11 0.85 -23.44
N GLU A 88 -49.35 0.98 -22.95
CA GLU A 88 -50.38 -0.06 -23.12
C GLU A 88 -51.14 0.01 -24.47
N GLN A 89 -51.09 1.14 -25.19
CA GLN A 89 -51.74 1.28 -26.51
C GLN A 89 -50.80 1.07 -27.70
N ILE A 90 -49.48 1.19 -27.53
CA ILE A 90 -48.51 0.77 -28.57
C ILE A 90 -48.35 -0.76 -28.63
N VAL A 91 -48.63 -1.47 -27.54
CA VAL A 91 -48.56 -2.94 -27.46
C VAL A 91 -49.77 -3.66 -28.11
N LYS A 92 -50.74 -2.93 -28.69
CA LYS A 92 -51.91 -3.53 -29.40
C LYS A 92 -52.02 -3.19 -30.89
N GLY A 93 -50.98 -2.63 -31.52
CA GLY A 93 -51.09 -2.12 -32.89
C GLY A 93 -50.01 -2.51 -33.90
N PHE A 94 -49.08 -3.43 -33.61
CA PHE A 94 -48.02 -3.79 -34.56
C PHE A 94 -47.95 -5.31 -34.83
N THR A 95 -48.29 -5.69 -36.06
CA THR A 95 -48.13 -7.05 -36.60
C THR A 95 -46.90 -7.06 -37.49
N PRO A 96 -45.84 -7.85 -37.20
CA PRO A 96 -44.73 -7.99 -38.12
C PRO A 96 -45.16 -8.86 -39.30
N GLN A 97 -45.13 -8.30 -40.52
CA GLN A 97 -45.17 -9.06 -41.76
C GLN A 97 -43.73 -9.22 -42.31
N PRO A 98 -43.39 -10.39 -42.88
CA PRO A 98 -42.03 -10.73 -43.28
C PRO A 98 -41.71 -10.23 -44.69
N VAL A 99 -40.52 -9.66 -44.89
CA VAL A 99 -40.00 -9.36 -46.23
C VAL A 99 -39.06 -10.48 -46.67
N GLN A 100 -39.50 -11.19 -47.72
CA GLN A 100 -38.76 -12.20 -48.47
C GLN A 100 -37.64 -11.56 -49.31
N TYR A 101 -36.49 -12.23 -49.38
CA TYR A 101 -35.60 -12.15 -50.54
C TYR A 101 -35.68 -13.46 -51.33
N SER A 102 -35.99 -13.31 -52.61
CA SER A 102 -36.22 -14.33 -53.61
C SER A 102 -34.96 -15.09 -54.01
N THR A 103 -35.09 -16.40 -54.14
CA THR A 103 -34.23 -17.28 -54.94
C THR A 103 -34.47 -17.11 -56.45
N PRO A 104 -33.48 -17.47 -57.28
CA PRO A 104 -33.70 -18.21 -58.53
C PRO A 104 -33.37 -19.69 -58.32
N GLY A 105 -34.22 -20.56 -58.86
CA GLY A 105 -34.24 -22.00 -58.61
C GLY A 105 -33.32 -22.84 -59.48
N GLY A 106 -33.39 -24.17 -59.27
CA GLY A 106 -32.64 -25.12 -60.08
C GLY A 106 -32.59 -26.56 -59.57
N ASN A 107 -33.76 -27.22 -59.48
CA ASN A 107 -34.02 -28.65 -59.69
C ASN A 107 -33.08 -29.76 -59.16
N GLY A 108 -33.71 -30.78 -58.55
CA GLY A 108 -33.27 -32.17 -58.79
C GLY A 108 -33.64 -33.22 -57.75
N ASN A 109 -34.91 -33.64 -57.74
CA ASN A 109 -35.46 -34.95 -57.38
C ASN A 109 -34.56 -36.06 -56.78
N GLY A 110 -35.14 -36.79 -55.82
CA GLY A 110 -35.16 -38.27 -55.93
C GLY A 110 -35.13 -39.05 -54.62
N ASN A 111 -36.31 -39.50 -54.18
CA ASN A 111 -36.54 -40.47 -53.10
C ASN A 111 -35.94 -41.87 -53.35
N GLY A 112 -35.73 -42.62 -52.26
CA GLY A 112 -35.67 -44.09 -52.22
C GLY A 112 -35.04 -44.61 -50.93
N THR A 113 -35.81 -44.80 -49.84
CA THR A 113 -36.36 -46.08 -49.35
C THR A 113 -35.33 -47.20 -49.12
N GLY A 114 -35.36 -47.81 -47.92
CA GLY A 114 -34.93 -49.21 -47.77
C GLY A 114 -34.30 -49.56 -46.43
N PHE A 115 -35.03 -50.36 -45.65
CA PHE A 115 -34.55 -51.14 -44.51
C PHE A 115 -33.37 -52.06 -44.89
N GLU A 116 -32.49 -52.38 -43.93
CA GLU A 116 -32.25 -53.78 -43.49
C GLU A 116 -31.22 -53.90 -42.35
N ASN A 117 -31.55 -54.78 -41.41
CA ASN A 117 -30.69 -55.31 -40.35
C ASN A 117 -29.65 -56.27 -40.93
N GLY A 118 -28.45 -56.33 -40.34
CA GLY A 118 -27.47 -57.36 -40.68
C GLY A 118 -26.24 -57.40 -39.76
N ASN A 119 -26.21 -58.43 -38.92
CA ASN A 119 -25.16 -58.86 -37.99
C ASN A 119 -23.71 -58.87 -38.50
N GLY A 120 -22.79 -58.70 -37.54
CA GLY A 120 -21.61 -59.58 -37.38
C GLY A 120 -20.25 -58.97 -37.69
N GLY A 121 -19.36 -58.92 -36.69
CA GLY A 121 -17.93 -58.66 -36.95
C GLY A 121 -17.13 -58.28 -35.70
N ALA A 122 -16.31 -59.22 -35.23
CA ALA A 122 -15.50 -59.13 -34.02
C ALA A 122 -14.42 -58.03 -34.05
N GLY A 123 -14.25 -57.39 -32.89
CA GLY A 123 -12.97 -57.06 -32.25
C GLY A 123 -11.84 -56.45 -33.09
N THR A 124 -11.61 -55.14 -32.92
CA THR A 124 -10.26 -54.57 -32.88
C THR A 124 -10.19 -53.49 -31.80
N ARG A 125 -9.25 -53.66 -30.86
CA ARG A 125 -8.84 -52.64 -29.88
C ARG A 125 -8.36 -51.40 -30.63
N ARG A 126 -9.17 -50.33 -30.68
CA ARG A 126 -8.71 -49.00 -31.08
C ARG A 126 -7.88 -48.41 -29.95
N SER A 127 -6.64 -48.04 -30.25
CA SER A 127 -5.83 -47.19 -29.38
C SER A 127 -6.59 -45.90 -29.08
N ARG A 128 -6.64 -45.51 -27.82
CA ARG A 128 -7.07 -44.17 -27.42
C ARG A 128 -6.04 -43.19 -27.99
N ARG A 129 -6.33 -42.58 -29.14
CA ARG A 129 -5.69 -41.32 -29.54
C ARG A 129 -5.88 -40.34 -28.38
N ARG A 130 -4.79 -39.92 -27.72
CA ARG A 130 -4.81 -38.78 -26.78
C ARG A 130 -5.43 -37.59 -27.53
N ARG A 131 -6.56 -37.08 -27.06
CA ARG A 131 -7.16 -35.87 -27.62
C ARG A 131 -6.24 -34.71 -27.24
N GLN A 132 -5.69 -34.03 -28.24
CA GLN A 132 -4.88 -32.84 -28.02
C GLN A 132 -5.79 -31.72 -27.49
N ILE A 133 -5.49 -31.25 -26.29
CA ILE A 133 -6.27 -30.24 -25.57
C ILE A 133 -6.03 -28.85 -26.20
N VAL A 134 -4.78 -28.48 -26.43
CA VAL A 134 -4.41 -27.29 -27.20
C VAL A 134 -4.52 -27.63 -28.69
N ARG A 135 -5.33 -26.87 -29.43
CA ARG A 135 -5.54 -27.02 -30.87
C ARG A 135 -5.04 -25.80 -31.62
N GLU A 136 -4.70 -25.98 -32.89
CA GLU A 136 -4.38 -24.85 -33.78
C GLU A 136 -5.59 -23.94 -34.01
N SER A 137 -6.80 -24.51 -34.07
CA SER A 137 -8.04 -23.75 -34.22
C SER A 137 -9.26 -24.50 -33.66
N ILE A 138 -10.31 -23.73 -33.33
CA ILE A 138 -11.63 -24.24 -32.93
C ILE A 138 -12.70 -23.53 -33.79
N ASN A 139 -13.46 -24.33 -34.56
CA ASN A 139 -14.54 -23.84 -35.41
C ASN A 139 -15.85 -23.67 -34.63
N GLY A 140 -16.63 -22.65 -35.00
CA GLY A 140 -17.88 -22.28 -34.34
C GLY A 140 -17.91 -20.78 -34.00
N THR A 141 -19.10 -20.26 -33.75
CA THR A 141 -19.30 -18.89 -33.26
C THR A 141 -19.28 -18.92 -31.73
N PRO A 142 -18.35 -18.20 -31.08
CA PRO A 142 -18.37 -18.08 -29.63
C PRO A 142 -19.63 -17.36 -29.14
N GLN A 143 -20.20 -17.82 -28.02
CA GLN A 143 -21.29 -17.11 -27.34
C GLN A 143 -20.76 -16.12 -26.30
N PRO A 144 -21.45 -15.01 -26.03
CA PRO A 144 -21.08 -14.09 -24.95
C PRO A 144 -21.15 -14.76 -23.57
N ILE A 145 -20.15 -14.53 -22.72
CA ILE A 145 -20.04 -15.11 -21.39
C ILE A 145 -21.20 -14.65 -20.49
N LYS A 146 -21.70 -13.42 -20.69
CA LYS A 146 -22.86 -12.89 -19.97
C LYS A 146 -24.15 -13.71 -20.21
N GLU A 147 -24.25 -14.45 -21.31
CA GLU A 147 -25.43 -15.28 -21.62
C GLU A 147 -25.39 -16.65 -20.92
N ILE A 148 -24.24 -17.05 -20.35
CA ILE A 148 -24.05 -18.35 -19.71
C ILE A 148 -24.62 -18.33 -18.28
N GLN A 149 -25.93 -18.52 -18.13
CA GLN A 149 -26.61 -18.47 -16.83
C GLN A 149 -26.92 -19.86 -16.23
N GLU A 150 -26.77 -20.93 -17.01
CA GLU A 150 -27.09 -22.31 -16.63
C GLU A 150 -25.98 -23.29 -17.05
N GLU A 151 -26.11 -24.56 -16.68
CA GLU A 151 -25.20 -25.60 -17.16
C GLU A 151 -25.40 -25.87 -18.65
N GLU A 152 -24.29 -25.92 -19.40
CA GLU A 152 -24.32 -26.11 -20.85
C GLU A 152 -23.19 -27.05 -21.29
N ARG A 153 -23.47 -27.95 -22.23
CA ARG A 153 -22.47 -28.87 -22.78
C ARG A 153 -21.88 -28.33 -24.07
N GLY A 154 -20.55 -28.33 -24.17
CA GLY A 154 -19.84 -27.96 -25.39
C GLY A 154 -19.87 -26.46 -25.73
N ALA A 155 -20.15 -25.60 -24.74
CA ALA A 155 -20.08 -24.15 -24.85
C ALA A 155 -18.74 -23.71 -25.45
N LEU A 156 -18.80 -22.73 -26.34
CA LEU A 156 -17.65 -22.13 -26.99
C LEU A 156 -17.61 -20.64 -26.64
N ILE A 157 -16.55 -20.20 -25.99
CA ILE A 157 -16.32 -18.81 -25.64
C ILE A 157 -15.02 -18.32 -26.27
N ALA A 158 -14.86 -17.00 -26.39
CA ALA A 158 -13.63 -16.37 -26.82
C ALA A 158 -13.36 -15.15 -25.94
N GLY A 159 -12.15 -15.04 -25.40
CA GLY A 159 -11.82 -13.94 -24.52
C GLY A 159 -10.35 -13.90 -24.12
N GLU A 160 -9.99 -12.84 -23.40
CA GLU A 160 -8.70 -12.62 -22.79
C GLU A 160 -8.57 -13.46 -21.51
N VAL A 161 -7.41 -14.08 -21.31
CA VAL A 161 -7.09 -14.73 -20.03
C VAL A 161 -6.60 -13.68 -19.04
N ILE A 162 -7.37 -13.44 -17.98
CA ILE A 162 -7.06 -12.40 -16.98
C ILE A 162 -6.28 -12.93 -15.76
N ASP A 163 -6.32 -14.24 -15.50
CA ASP A 163 -5.54 -14.92 -14.46
C ASP A 163 -5.25 -16.36 -14.86
N PHE A 164 -4.21 -16.93 -14.26
CA PHE A 164 -3.80 -18.32 -14.47
C PHE A 164 -3.03 -18.82 -13.26
N GLU A 165 -3.38 -20.03 -12.81
CA GLU A 165 -2.66 -20.78 -11.78
C GLU A 165 -2.58 -22.27 -12.17
N SER A 166 -1.53 -22.94 -11.71
CA SER A 166 -1.38 -24.38 -11.86
C SER A 166 -0.96 -25.01 -10.55
N ARG A 167 -1.59 -26.13 -10.17
CA ARG A 167 -1.21 -26.91 -8.99
C ARG A 167 -1.19 -28.41 -9.26
N LEU A 168 -0.22 -29.11 -8.69
CA LEU A 168 -0.17 -30.57 -8.73
C LEU A 168 -1.24 -31.16 -7.80
N THR A 169 -2.03 -32.09 -8.32
CA THR A 169 -3.06 -32.78 -7.53
C THR A 169 -2.46 -34.00 -6.82
N ARG A 170 -3.11 -34.47 -5.76
CA ARG A 170 -2.71 -35.71 -5.05
C ARG A 170 -2.70 -36.95 -5.95
N SER A 171 -3.43 -36.93 -7.06
CA SER A 171 -3.47 -38.00 -8.07
C SER A 171 -2.32 -37.96 -9.08
N GLY A 172 -1.43 -36.96 -9.01
CA GLY A 172 -0.27 -36.81 -9.90
C GLY A 172 -0.55 -36.03 -11.19
N SER A 173 -1.81 -35.72 -11.51
CA SER A 173 -2.17 -34.80 -12.60
C SER A 173 -2.07 -33.34 -12.14
N THR A 174 -1.85 -32.42 -13.06
CA THR A 174 -1.84 -30.98 -12.79
C THR A 174 -3.21 -30.39 -13.09
N LEU A 175 -3.77 -29.66 -12.12
CA LEU A 175 -4.95 -28.81 -12.32
C LEU A 175 -4.47 -27.42 -12.74
N ILE A 176 -4.93 -26.98 -13.90
CA ILE A 176 -4.80 -25.64 -14.42
C ILE A 176 -6.13 -24.92 -14.21
N THR A 177 -6.08 -23.74 -13.58
CA THR A 177 -7.23 -22.85 -13.38
C THR A 177 -6.91 -21.50 -13.98
N PHE A 178 -7.85 -20.93 -14.72
CA PHE A 178 -7.69 -19.61 -15.35
C PHE A 178 -9.05 -18.96 -15.57
N SER A 179 -9.11 -17.63 -15.65
CA SER A 179 -10.36 -16.92 -15.94
C SER A 179 -10.33 -16.27 -17.32
N VAL A 180 -11.46 -16.31 -18.03
CA VAL A 180 -11.61 -15.72 -19.36
C VAL A 180 -12.63 -14.59 -19.33
N TYR A 181 -12.27 -13.43 -19.87
CA TYR A 181 -13.11 -12.25 -20.01
C TYR A 181 -13.32 -11.91 -21.50
N ASP A 182 -14.56 -11.70 -21.92
CA ASP A 182 -14.91 -11.46 -23.33
C ASP A 182 -15.35 -10.03 -23.64
N GLY A 183 -15.23 -9.11 -22.67
CA GLY A 183 -15.79 -7.76 -22.75
C GLY A 183 -17.15 -7.61 -22.04
N THR A 184 -17.89 -8.70 -21.85
CA THR A 184 -19.24 -8.68 -21.27
C THR A 184 -19.32 -9.23 -19.85
N ASP A 185 -18.58 -10.30 -19.56
CA ASP A 185 -18.54 -10.98 -18.25
C ASP A 185 -17.31 -11.90 -18.18
N THR A 186 -17.05 -12.46 -16.99
CA THR A 186 -15.91 -13.35 -16.75
C THR A 186 -16.38 -14.73 -16.25
N ILE A 187 -15.73 -15.79 -16.72
CA ILE A 187 -15.96 -17.17 -16.25
C ILE A 187 -14.66 -17.88 -15.89
N GLY A 188 -14.68 -18.62 -14.78
CA GLY A 188 -13.58 -19.49 -14.38
C GLY A 188 -13.52 -20.76 -15.23
N CYS A 189 -12.33 -21.14 -15.65
CA CYS A 189 -12.03 -22.28 -16.49
C CYS A 189 -11.08 -23.25 -15.75
N LYS A 190 -11.36 -24.55 -15.86
CA LYS A 190 -10.59 -25.61 -15.20
C LYS A 190 -10.19 -26.70 -16.20
N LEU A 191 -8.93 -27.10 -16.15
CA LEU A 191 -8.34 -28.11 -17.03
C LEU A 191 -7.43 -29.04 -16.23
N PHE A 192 -7.54 -30.35 -16.45
CA PHE A 192 -6.62 -31.34 -15.89
C PHE A 192 -5.68 -31.84 -17.00
N VAL A 193 -4.36 -31.78 -16.74
CA VAL A 193 -3.32 -32.29 -17.64
C VAL A 193 -2.39 -33.25 -16.91
N ASP A 194 -1.81 -34.23 -17.61
CA ASP A 194 -0.86 -35.16 -17.01
C ASP A 194 0.51 -34.48 -16.81
N ASP A 195 0.90 -33.59 -17.74
CA ASP A 195 2.15 -32.81 -17.71
C ASP A 195 1.82 -31.32 -17.94
N PRO A 196 2.23 -30.39 -17.04
CA PRO A 196 2.03 -28.95 -17.22
C PRO A 196 2.55 -28.40 -18.56
N ALA A 197 3.60 -29.00 -19.12
CA ALA A 197 4.16 -28.59 -20.42
C ALA A 197 3.19 -28.82 -21.59
N GLU A 198 2.15 -29.65 -21.41
CA GLU A 198 1.11 -29.90 -22.42
C GLU A 198 0.20 -28.68 -22.65
N CYS A 199 0.18 -27.70 -21.75
CA CYS A 199 -0.67 -26.52 -21.86
C CYS A 199 -0.02 -25.29 -21.20
N THR A 200 0.60 -24.41 -22.01
CA THR A 200 1.10 -23.12 -21.54
C THR A 200 0.08 -22.02 -21.84
N ILE A 201 -0.60 -21.54 -20.81
CA ILE A 201 -1.50 -20.39 -20.87
C ILE A 201 -0.73 -19.16 -20.43
N LYS A 202 -0.95 -18.02 -21.10
CA LYS A 202 -0.36 -16.74 -20.74
C LYS A 202 -1.47 -15.74 -20.41
N THR A 203 -1.34 -15.05 -19.27
CA THR A 203 -2.20 -13.89 -18.96
C THR A 203 -2.05 -12.83 -20.04
N GLY A 204 -3.16 -12.21 -20.45
CA GLY A 204 -3.25 -11.23 -21.54
C GLY A 204 -3.38 -11.83 -22.94
N ALA A 205 -3.20 -13.15 -23.11
CA ALA A 205 -3.43 -13.81 -24.39
C ALA A 205 -4.91 -14.15 -24.58
N TRP A 206 -5.35 -14.12 -25.83
CA TRP A 206 -6.73 -14.42 -26.21
C TRP A 206 -6.86 -15.86 -26.68
N TYR A 207 -7.93 -16.52 -26.23
CA TYR A 207 -8.21 -17.91 -26.58
C TYR A 207 -9.67 -18.11 -26.95
N ARG A 208 -9.90 -19.01 -27.89
CA ARG A 208 -11.17 -19.75 -27.97
C ARG A 208 -11.10 -20.91 -27.00
N VAL A 209 -12.10 -21.01 -26.13
CA VAL A 209 -12.18 -22.07 -25.12
C VAL A 209 -13.48 -22.83 -25.32
N GLN A 210 -13.37 -24.14 -25.52
CA GLN A 210 -14.51 -25.03 -25.67
C GLN A 210 -14.58 -25.97 -24.47
N GLY A 211 -15.72 -26.04 -23.81
CA GLY A 211 -15.88 -26.84 -22.61
C GLY A 211 -17.31 -27.11 -22.21
N ASN A 212 -17.48 -27.80 -21.08
CA ASN A 212 -18.79 -27.95 -20.45
C ASN A 212 -18.87 -26.97 -19.28
N VAL A 213 -19.87 -26.11 -19.27
CA VAL A 213 -20.20 -25.26 -18.13
C VAL A 213 -21.03 -26.09 -17.16
N GLN A 214 -20.55 -26.21 -15.93
CA GLN A 214 -21.20 -27.01 -14.90
C GLN A 214 -21.00 -26.38 -13.53
N TYR A 215 -21.92 -26.62 -12.62
CA TYR A 215 -21.82 -26.14 -11.25
C TYR A 215 -20.68 -26.84 -10.52
N GLN A 216 -19.80 -26.07 -9.90
CA GLN A 216 -18.72 -26.58 -9.06
C GLN A 216 -19.12 -26.42 -7.60
N SER A 217 -19.40 -27.53 -6.93
CA SER A 217 -19.82 -27.53 -5.52
C SER A 217 -18.77 -26.97 -4.56
N PHE A 218 -17.48 -27.04 -4.92
CA PHE A 218 -16.40 -26.48 -4.13
C PHE A 218 -16.37 -24.95 -4.19
N ASP A 219 -16.58 -24.38 -5.37
CA ASP A 219 -16.56 -22.92 -5.60
C ASP A 219 -17.95 -22.28 -5.44
N ASN A 220 -19.00 -23.11 -5.37
CA ASN A 220 -20.40 -22.72 -5.27
C ASN A 220 -20.87 -21.82 -6.43
N GLU A 221 -20.35 -22.06 -7.64
CA GLU A 221 -20.64 -21.29 -8.86
C GLU A 221 -20.48 -22.13 -10.15
N LEU A 222 -20.93 -21.59 -11.29
CA LEU A 222 -20.71 -22.18 -12.61
C LEU A 222 -19.26 -21.94 -13.07
N ALA A 223 -18.59 -23.01 -13.50
CA ALA A 223 -17.27 -22.94 -14.13
C ALA A 223 -17.21 -23.81 -15.39
N MET A 224 -16.34 -23.45 -16.33
CA MET A 224 -16.12 -24.21 -17.55
C MET A 224 -15.04 -25.27 -17.38
N MET A 225 -15.41 -26.53 -17.55
CA MET A 225 -14.46 -27.64 -17.71
C MET A 225 -13.96 -27.69 -19.14
N VAL A 226 -12.71 -27.29 -19.33
CA VAL A 226 -12.13 -27.11 -20.66
C VAL A 226 -11.87 -28.46 -21.32
N THR A 227 -12.33 -28.58 -22.56
CA THR A 227 -12.10 -29.76 -23.42
C THR A 227 -11.18 -29.49 -24.59
N ALA A 228 -11.12 -28.22 -25.02
CA ALA A 228 -10.16 -27.74 -25.99
C ALA A 228 -9.93 -26.23 -25.82
N LEU A 229 -8.72 -25.76 -26.12
CA LEU A 229 -8.41 -24.35 -26.25
C LEU A 229 -7.58 -24.11 -27.52
N ALA A 230 -7.76 -22.96 -28.15
CA ALA A 230 -6.94 -22.53 -29.28
C ALA A 230 -6.62 -21.04 -29.12
N PRO A 231 -5.34 -20.63 -29.26
CA PRO A 231 -4.98 -19.22 -29.24
C PRO A 231 -5.65 -18.51 -30.42
N ILE A 232 -6.08 -17.28 -30.19
CA ILE A 232 -6.59 -16.38 -31.23
C ILE A 232 -5.86 -15.04 -31.12
N GLU A 233 -5.88 -14.28 -32.21
CA GLU A 233 -5.44 -12.89 -32.13
C GLU A 233 -6.39 -12.10 -31.22
N PRO A 234 -5.87 -11.12 -30.46
CA PRO A 234 -6.71 -10.19 -29.73
C PRO A 234 -7.62 -9.43 -30.72
N PRO A 235 -8.74 -8.85 -30.24
CA PRO A 235 -9.54 -7.92 -31.02
C PRO A 235 -8.65 -6.83 -31.62
N ASP A 236 -9.02 -6.36 -32.81
CA ASP A 236 -8.34 -5.22 -33.43
C ASP A 236 -8.23 -4.08 -32.40
N PRO A 237 -7.04 -3.50 -32.19
CA PRO A 237 -6.89 -2.36 -31.30
C PRO A 237 -7.78 -1.22 -31.80
N LEU A 238 -8.25 -0.39 -30.86
CA LEU A 238 -8.97 0.84 -31.21
C LEU A 238 -8.11 1.63 -32.21
N ARG A 239 -8.68 1.91 -33.39
CA ARG A 239 -8.00 2.69 -34.42
C ARG A 239 -8.62 4.07 -34.48
N ASP A 240 -7.75 5.06 -34.54
CA ASP A 240 -8.10 6.40 -34.94
C ASP A 240 -7.69 6.54 -36.41
N ASN A 241 -8.62 6.80 -37.33
CA ASN A 241 -8.30 6.95 -38.76
C ASN A 241 -8.23 8.42 -39.21
N ALA A 242 -8.36 9.39 -38.29
CA ALA A 242 -8.23 10.81 -38.63
C ALA A 242 -6.84 11.10 -39.23
N GLU A 243 -6.78 11.91 -40.28
CA GLU A 243 -5.51 12.28 -40.93
C GLU A 243 -4.58 13.05 -39.98
N HIS A 244 -5.16 13.93 -39.15
CA HIS A 244 -4.46 14.67 -38.11
C HIS A 244 -4.99 14.23 -36.74
N LYS A 245 -4.07 13.94 -35.80
CA LYS A 245 -4.41 13.40 -34.48
C LYS A 245 -4.56 14.49 -33.43
N ARG A 246 -5.55 14.35 -32.54
CA ARG A 246 -5.69 15.25 -31.40
C ARG A 246 -4.62 15.02 -30.33
N VAL A 247 -4.59 15.91 -29.36
CA VAL A 247 -3.87 15.73 -28.09
C VAL A 247 -4.90 15.82 -26.97
N GLU A 248 -4.90 14.86 -26.04
CA GLU A 248 -5.73 14.96 -24.84
C GLU A 248 -5.02 15.85 -23.81
N LEU A 249 -5.75 16.85 -23.29
CA LEU A 249 -5.22 17.87 -22.38
C LEU A 249 -5.82 17.79 -20.96
N HIS A 250 -6.82 16.93 -20.75
CA HIS A 250 -7.53 16.79 -19.48
C HIS A 250 -7.80 15.31 -19.20
N LEU A 251 -6.96 14.69 -18.36
CA LEU A 251 -7.01 13.26 -18.05
C LEU A 251 -6.61 12.98 -16.60
N HIS A 252 -7.40 12.13 -15.97
CA HIS A 252 -7.29 11.68 -14.59
C HIS A 252 -6.82 10.23 -14.52
N THR A 253 -5.85 9.99 -13.65
CA THR A 253 -5.31 8.66 -13.37
C THR A 253 -5.83 8.15 -12.03
N LYS A 254 -5.42 6.95 -11.63
CA LYS A 254 -5.63 6.41 -10.28
C LYS A 254 -5.14 7.32 -9.14
N MET A 255 -4.33 8.35 -9.42
CA MET A 255 -3.88 9.31 -8.42
C MET A 255 -4.92 10.41 -8.13
N SER A 256 -5.92 10.61 -8.99
CA SER A 256 -7.15 11.32 -8.67
C SER A 256 -7.96 10.49 -7.67
N GLY A 257 -7.74 10.77 -6.38
CA GLY A 257 -8.09 9.86 -5.30
C GLY A 257 -9.57 9.50 -5.25
N LEU A 258 -9.84 8.19 -5.25
CA LEU A 258 -11.18 7.57 -5.28
C LEU A 258 -12.08 8.02 -6.45
N ASP A 259 -11.51 8.54 -7.53
CA ASP A 259 -12.26 9.05 -8.69
C ASP A 259 -11.75 8.47 -10.02
N GLY A 260 -10.47 8.69 -10.34
CA GLY A 260 -9.86 8.14 -11.55
C GLY A 260 -9.52 6.65 -11.40
N VAL A 261 -9.70 5.88 -12.47
CA VAL A 261 -9.43 4.42 -12.49
C VAL A 261 -8.32 4.00 -13.47
N ILE A 262 -7.69 4.97 -14.13
CA ILE A 262 -6.71 4.70 -15.19
C ILE A 262 -5.30 4.53 -14.63
N ASP A 263 -4.67 3.39 -14.93
CA ASP A 263 -3.22 3.23 -14.80
C ASP A 263 -2.50 4.09 -15.84
N VAL A 264 -1.54 4.92 -15.41
CA VAL A 264 -0.93 5.92 -16.29
C VAL A 264 -0.17 5.31 -17.48
N ASP A 265 0.43 4.12 -17.32
CA ASP A 265 1.05 3.39 -18.44
C ASP A 265 0.02 3.03 -19.52
N ASP A 266 -1.20 2.65 -19.12
CA ASP A 266 -2.28 2.31 -20.04
C ASP A 266 -2.84 3.56 -20.76
N ALA A 267 -2.93 4.71 -20.07
CA ALA A 267 -3.29 5.99 -20.71
C ALA A 267 -2.31 6.38 -21.82
N VAL A 268 -1.00 6.30 -21.52
CA VAL A 268 0.06 6.66 -22.47
C VAL A 268 0.12 5.64 -23.61
N LYS A 269 -0.05 4.35 -23.31
CA LYS A 269 -0.15 3.28 -24.32
C LYS A 269 -1.35 3.48 -25.24
N MET A 270 -2.51 3.90 -24.70
CA MET A 270 -3.69 4.22 -25.50
C MET A 270 -3.38 5.38 -26.45
N ALA A 271 -2.84 6.50 -25.94
CA ALA A 271 -2.45 7.64 -26.75
C ALA A 271 -1.48 7.24 -27.89
N ALA A 272 -0.46 6.41 -27.58
CA ALA A 272 0.48 5.88 -28.56
C ALA A 272 -0.23 5.04 -29.64
N SER A 273 -1.15 4.16 -29.23
CA SER A 273 -1.88 3.28 -30.17
C SER A 273 -2.80 4.04 -31.12
N LEU A 274 -3.32 5.20 -30.69
CA LEU A 274 -4.15 6.11 -31.49
C LEU A 274 -3.32 7.10 -32.32
N GLY A 275 -1.98 7.10 -32.16
CA GLY A 275 -1.07 7.99 -32.88
C GLY A 275 -1.01 9.42 -32.34
N HIS A 276 -1.48 9.67 -31.12
CA HIS A 276 -1.39 10.99 -30.49
C HIS A 276 0.07 11.31 -30.16
N SER A 277 0.54 12.52 -30.48
CA SER A 277 1.93 12.93 -30.26
C SER A 277 2.25 13.24 -28.80
N ALA A 278 1.22 13.60 -28.02
CA ALA A 278 1.33 13.96 -26.62
C ALA A 278 0.05 13.59 -25.84
N VAL A 279 0.16 13.56 -24.51
CA VAL A 279 -0.96 13.43 -23.58
C VAL A 279 -0.67 14.20 -22.30
N ALA A 280 -1.65 14.94 -21.79
CA ALA A 280 -1.55 15.59 -20.49
C ALA A 280 -2.01 14.68 -19.36
N ILE A 281 -1.35 14.79 -18.21
CA ILE A 281 -1.77 14.16 -16.96
C ILE A 281 -2.16 15.30 -16.02
N THR A 282 -3.43 15.35 -15.60
CA THR A 282 -4.02 16.50 -14.89
C THR A 282 -4.84 16.05 -13.68
N ASP A 283 -4.25 15.21 -12.83
CA ASP A 283 -4.94 14.68 -11.66
C ASP A 283 -5.49 15.76 -10.70
N HIS A 284 -6.55 15.42 -9.98
CA HIS A 284 -7.22 16.33 -9.05
C HIS A 284 -6.32 16.76 -7.88
N GLY A 285 -5.84 18.00 -7.94
CA GLY A 285 -5.07 18.65 -6.88
C GLY A 285 -3.71 18.03 -6.60
N VAL A 286 -3.29 17.01 -7.35
CA VAL A 286 -2.05 16.26 -7.14
C VAL A 286 -1.33 15.94 -8.44
N ILE A 287 -0.05 15.60 -8.33
CA ILE A 287 0.80 15.26 -9.48
C ILE A 287 1.55 13.94 -9.30
N GLN A 288 1.04 13.06 -8.43
CA GLN A 288 1.73 11.82 -8.02
C GLN A 288 2.00 10.84 -9.16
N ALA A 289 1.25 10.91 -10.27
CA ALA A 289 1.46 10.06 -11.43
C ALA A 289 2.65 10.50 -12.30
N PHE A 290 3.27 11.68 -12.06
CA PHE A 290 4.31 12.22 -12.93
C PHE A 290 5.53 11.30 -13.14
N PRO A 291 6.12 10.69 -12.10
CA PRO A 291 7.28 9.80 -12.27
C PRO A 291 6.97 8.59 -13.15
N ASP A 292 5.80 7.98 -12.96
CA ASP A 292 5.37 6.83 -13.75
C ASP A 292 4.92 7.24 -15.16
N ALA A 293 4.31 8.41 -15.31
CA ALA A 293 4.01 9.01 -16.61
C ALA A 293 5.28 9.23 -17.43
N TYR A 294 6.36 9.74 -16.81
CA TYR A 294 7.65 9.91 -17.48
C TYR A 294 8.22 8.59 -18.00
N LYS A 295 8.20 7.54 -17.17
CA LYS A 295 8.64 6.18 -17.56
C LYS A 295 7.78 5.64 -18.72
N ALA A 296 6.47 5.78 -18.64
CA ALA A 296 5.54 5.36 -19.69
C ALA A 296 5.74 6.15 -20.99
N GLY A 297 5.91 7.47 -20.92
CA GLY A 297 6.17 8.32 -22.08
C GLY A 297 7.43 7.92 -22.83
N LYS A 298 8.53 7.66 -22.09
CA LYS A 298 9.78 7.14 -22.67
C LYS A 298 9.62 5.75 -23.28
N LYS A 299 8.86 4.87 -22.63
CA LYS A 299 8.61 3.49 -23.08
C LYS A 299 7.79 3.45 -24.38
N HIS A 300 6.77 4.28 -24.50
CA HIS A 300 5.82 4.26 -25.63
C HIS A 300 6.06 5.35 -26.69
N GLY A 301 7.01 6.26 -26.45
CA GLY A 301 7.36 7.32 -27.41
C GLY A 301 6.33 8.45 -27.49
N VAL A 302 5.61 8.73 -26.41
CA VAL A 302 4.59 9.80 -26.33
C VAL A 302 5.07 10.88 -25.38
N LYS A 303 4.96 12.14 -25.80
CA LYS A 303 5.32 13.29 -24.96
C LYS A 303 4.30 13.48 -23.83
N ILE A 304 4.79 13.58 -22.60
CA ILE A 304 3.94 13.85 -21.43
C ILE A 304 3.85 15.36 -21.21
N LEU A 305 2.63 15.86 -21.05
CA LEU A 305 2.37 17.23 -20.60
C LEU A 305 2.03 17.19 -19.11
N TYR A 306 2.95 17.67 -18.29
CA TYR A 306 2.84 17.63 -16.83
C TYR A 306 1.89 18.71 -16.33
N GLY A 307 0.70 18.31 -15.87
CA GLY A 307 -0.28 19.24 -15.36
C GLY A 307 -1.00 18.78 -14.09
N VAL A 308 -1.91 19.62 -13.62
CA VAL A 308 -2.78 19.36 -12.48
C VAL A 308 -4.11 20.03 -12.73
N GLU A 309 -5.20 19.39 -12.32
CA GLU A 309 -6.46 20.08 -12.16
C GLU A 309 -6.55 20.63 -10.72
N GLY A 310 -6.29 21.92 -10.58
CA GLY A 310 -6.27 22.63 -9.30
C GLY A 310 -7.65 23.13 -8.87
N TYR A 311 -7.75 23.51 -7.59
CA TYR A 311 -8.95 24.13 -7.02
C TYR A 311 -8.73 25.63 -6.78
N LEU A 312 -8.99 26.45 -7.80
CA LEU A 312 -8.82 27.90 -7.77
C LEU A 312 -9.80 28.57 -6.81
N VAL A 313 -9.30 29.46 -5.95
CA VAL A 313 -10.13 30.33 -5.10
C VAL A 313 -9.75 31.80 -5.25
N ASN A 314 -10.74 32.68 -5.25
CA ASN A 314 -10.54 34.14 -5.24
C ASN A 314 -10.30 34.66 -3.81
N GLU A 315 -10.93 34.03 -2.82
CA GLU A 315 -10.81 34.34 -1.39
C GLU A 315 -10.65 33.04 -0.59
N GLU A 316 -9.98 33.07 0.57
CA GLU A 316 -9.69 31.86 1.38
C GLU A 316 -10.92 31.08 1.82
N LYS A 317 -12.10 31.71 1.92
CA LYS A 317 -13.39 31.07 2.25
C LYS A 317 -14.37 31.06 1.08
N GLY A 318 -13.91 31.41 -0.12
CA GLY A 318 -14.73 31.46 -1.32
C GLY A 318 -15.01 30.09 -1.93
N ARG A 319 -15.94 30.08 -2.90
CA ARG A 319 -16.18 28.92 -3.76
C ARG A 319 -14.92 28.58 -4.54
N SER A 320 -14.59 27.29 -4.62
CA SER A 320 -13.52 26.79 -5.48
C SER A 320 -14.03 26.49 -6.90
N TYR A 321 -13.20 26.78 -7.88
CA TYR A 321 -13.39 26.44 -9.29
C TYR A 321 -12.28 25.51 -9.75
N HIS A 322 -12.57 24.63 -10.70
CA HIS A 322 -11.51 23.84 -11.33
C HIS A 322 -10.66 24.72 -12.27
N ILE A 323 -9.39 24.38 -12.39
CA ILE A 323 -8.43 25.06 -13.27
C ILE A 323 -7.37 24.07 -13.74
N ILE A 324 -7.02 24.09 -15.02
CA ILE A 324 -5.93 23.25 -15.54
C ILE A 324 -4.64 24.06 -15.56
N LEU A 325 -3.59 23.54 -14.95
CA LEU A 325 -2.25 24.13 -14.98
C LEU A 325 -1.30 23.14 -15.64
N ILE A 326 -0.63 23.53 -16.73
CA ILE A 326 0.34 22.68 -17.45
C ILE A 326 1.71 23.35 -17.45
N ALA A 327 2.75 22.63 -17.05
CA ALA A 327 4.12 23.11 -17.06
C ALA A 327 4.68 23.14 -18.50
N LYS A 328 5.09 24.33 -18.95
CA LYS A 328 5.72 24.54 -20.26
C LYS A 328 7.19 24.15 -20.27
N ASN A 329 7.89 24.37 -19.17
CA ASN A 329 9.34 24.21 -19.07
C ASN A 329 9.73 23.92 -17.63
N LYS A 330 11.03 23.77 -17.36
CA LYS A 330 11.54 23.46 -16.02
C LYS A 330 11.14 24.50 -14.95
N VAL A 331 11.07 25.80 -15.31
CA VAL A 331 10.61 26.86 -14.40
C VAL A 331 9.14 26.65 -14.05
N GLY A 332 8.31 26.38 -15.05
CA GLY A 332 6.89 26.05 -14.87
C GLY A 332 6.68 24.82 -14.00
N LEU A 333 7.48 23.77 -14.19
CA LEU A 333 7.41 22.54 -13.39
C LEU A 333 7.73 22.82 -11.92
N LYS A 334 8.81 23.56 -11.65
CA LYS A 334 9.18 23.96 -10.28
C LYS A 334 8.10 24.83 -9.63
N ASN A 335 7.52 25.77 -10.38
CA ASN A 335 6.41 26.59 -9.91
C ASN A 335 5.13 25.78 -9.67
N LEU A 336 4.87 24.76 -10.49
CA LEU A 336 3.77 23.82 -10.27
C LEU A 336 3.95 23.08 -8.94
N TYR A 337 5.18 22.66 -8.61
CA TYR A 337 5.48 21.99 -7.35
C TYR A 337 5.23 22.91 -6.16
N ARG A 338 5.62 24.18 -6.25
CA ARG A 338 5.30 25.20 -5.24
C ARG A 338 3.80 25.37 -5.04
N LEU A 339 3.03 25.48 -6.13
CA LEU A 339 1.57 25.67 -6.06
C LEU A 339 0.85 24.47 -5.45
N VAL A 340 1.26 23.24 -5.81
CA VAL A 340 0.74 22.01 -5.19
C VAL A 340 1.11 21.94 -3.71
N SER A 341 2.31 22.37 -3.34
CA SER A 341 2.69 22.42 -1.94
C SER A 341 1.87 23.41 -1.13
N LEU A 342 1.76 24.65 -1.60
CA LEU A 342 0.94 25.66 -0.92
C LEU A 342 -0.51 25.21 -0.75
N SER A 343 -1.05 24.50 -1.75
CA SER A 343 -2.44 24.03 -1.70
C SER A 343 -2.67 22.91 -0.69
N HIS A 344 -1.67 22.06 -0.44
CA HIS A 344 -1.71 20.99 0.56
C HIS A 344 -1.26 21.42 1.96
N MET A 345 -0.54 22.52 2.08
CA MET A 345 0.04 23.01 3.34
C MET A 345 -0.79 24.15 3.92
N ASP A 346 -0.78 25.31 3.26
CA ASP A 346 -1.26 26.57 3.82
C ASP A 346 -2.74 26.82 3.50
N TYR A 347 -3.19 26.35 2.33
CA TYR A 347 -4.52 26.64 1.80
C TYR A 347 -5.44 25.41 1.74
N PHE A 348 -5.03 24.30 2.36
CA PHE A 348 -5.85 23.11 2.47
C PHE A 348 -7.11 23.39 3.30
N TYR A 349 -8.24 22.85 2.86
CA TYR A 349 -9.48 22.89 3.63
C TYR A 349 -10.14 21.52 3.60
N ARG A 350 -11.02 21.28 2.63
CA ARG A 350 -11.52 19.94 2.28
C ARG A 350 -10.82 19.36 1.05
N ARG A 351 -10.22 20.24 0.26
CA ARG A 351 -9.47 19.98 -0.97
C ARG A 351 -8.24 20.90 -0.97
N PRO A 352 -7.19 20.57 -1.73
CA PRO A 352 -6.00 21.40 -1.82
C PRO A 352 -6.26 22.62 -2.73
N ARG A 353 -6.47 23.80 -2.14
CA ARG A 353 -6.91 25.01 -2.88
C ARG A 353 -5.75 25.91 -3.26
N ILE A 354 -5.85 26.55 -4.43
CA ILE A 354 -4.86 27.49 -4.95
C ILE A 354 -5.48 28.88 -4.99
N PRO A 355 -5.06 29.82 -4.14
CA PRO A 355 -5.47 31.21 -4.26
C PRO A 355 -4.99 31.83 -5.58
N ARG A 356 -5.84 32.61 -6.25
CA ARG A 356 -5.49 33.25 -7.52
C ARG A 356 -4.22 34.10 -7.42
N HIS A 357 -4.01 34.79 -6.30
CA HIS A 357 -2.83 35.64 -6.11
C HIS A 357 -1.52 34.83 -6.04
N GLU A 358 -1.53 33.65 -5.43
CA GLU A 358 -0.38 32.73 -5.44
C GLU A 358 -0.14 32.16 -6.84
N LEU A 359 -1.20 31.79 -7.56
CA LEU A 359 -1.09 31.39 -8.96
C LEU A 359 -0.46 32.50 -9.81
N ILE A 360 -0.87 33.75 -9.65
CA ILE A 360 -0.27 34.89 -10.38
C ILE A 360 1.22 35.02 -10.08
N LYS A 361 1.62 34.87 -8.81
CA LYS A 361 3.01 34.93 -8.37
C LYS A 361 3.89 33.86 -9.00
N TYR A 362 3.38 32.62 -9.12
CA TYR A 362 4.11 31.48 -9.67
C TYR A 362 3.65 31.08 -11.09
N ARG A 363 3.03 32.01 -11.85
CA ARG A 363 2.50 31.70 -13.19
C ARG A 363 3.59 31.46 -14.24
N GLU A 364 4.79 31.99 -14.02
CA GLU A 364 5.87 31.88 -15.01
C GLU A 364 6.12 30.43 -15.41
N GLY A 365 6.11 30.16 -16.72
CA GLY A 365 6.30 28.82 -17.27
C GLY A 365 5.07 27.90 -17.20
N ILE A 366 3.89 28.38 -16.76
CA ILE A 366 2.66 27.59 -16.66
C ILE A 366 1.63 28.09 -17.68
N LEU A 367 0.99 27.17 -18.42
CA LEU A 367 -0.23 27.44 -19.19
C LEU A 367 -1.46 27.19 -18.31
N VAL A 368 -2.42 28.10 -18.38
CA VAL A 368 -3.64 28.07 -17.58
C VAL A 368 -4.87 27.83 -18.45
N GLY A 369 -5.47 26.65 -18.32
CA GLY A 369 -6.71 26.23 -18.98
C GLY A 369 -7.96 26.46 -18.12
N SER A 370 -9.11 26.69 -18.76
CA SER A 370 -10.35 27.03 -18.05
C SER A 370 -11.10 25.87 -17.41
N ALA A 371 -10.63 24.62 -17.60
CA ALA A 371 -11.16 23.38 -17.05
C ALA A 371 -12.59 23.00 -17.52
N CYS A 372 -13.17 22.05 -16.79
CA CYS A 372 -14.48 21.43 -17.05
C CYS A 372 -15.66 22.35 -16.68
N GLU A 373 -16.85 21.79 -16.53
CA GLU A 373 -18.06 22.49 -16.13
C GLU A 373 -17.97 23.11 -14.74
N ALA A 374 -17.14 22.57 -13.85
CA ALA A 374 -16.79 23.16 -12.56
C ALA A 374 -15.78 24.33 -12.67
N GLY A 375 -15.25 24.59 -13.86
CA GLY A 375 -14.34 25.70 -14.16
C GLY A 375 -15.02 27.07 -14.09
N GLU A 376 -14.25 28.11 -13.78
CA GLU A 376 -14.78 29.46 -13.56
C GLU A 376 -15.42 30.06 -14.82
N VAL A 377 -14.84 29.82 -16.00
CA VAL A 377 -15.34 30.33 -17.29
C VAL A 377 -16.65 29.65 -17.66
N PHE A 378 -16.72 28.31 -17.57
CA PHE A 378 -17.94 27.58 -17.85
C PHE A 378 -19.07 28.00 -16.90
N GLN A 379 -18.80 28.08 -15.60
CA GLN A 379 -19.77 28.55 -14.61
C GLN A 379 -20.22 30.00 -14.87
N ALA A 380 -19.33 30.88 -15.33
CA ALA A 380 -19.68 32.24 -15.70
C ALA A 380 -20.61 32.29 -16.92
N VAL A 381 -20.37 31.46 -17.94
CA VAL A 381 -21.23 31.36 -19.13
C VAL A 381 -22.58 30.73 -18.78
N LEU A 382 -22.59 29.61 -18.07
CA LEU A 382 -23.79 28.89 -17.61
C LEU A 382 -24.75 29.82 -16.84
N ARG A 383 -24.21 30.65 -15.95
CA ARG A 383 -24.97 31.59 -15.12
C ARG A 383 -25.19 32.96 -15.78
N ARG A 384 -24.80 33.12 -17.04
CA ARG A 384 -24.92 34.37 -17.82
C ARG A 384 -24.29 35.57 -17.10
N ASN A 385 -23.15 35.35 -16.46
CA ASN A 385 -22.44 36.37 -15.70
C ASN A 385 -21.93 37.47 -16.65
N PRO A 386 -22.24 38.76 -16.41
CA PRO A 386 -21.79 39.86 -17.27
C PRO A 386 -20.26 40.02 -17.31
N LYS A 387 -19.54 39.46 -16.34
CA LYS A 387 -18.07 39.48 -16.25
C LYS A 387 -17.39 38.29 -16.93
N ALA A 388 -18.10 37.45 -17.69
CA ALA A 388 -17.53 36.25 -18.30
C ALA A 388 -16.27 36.55 -19.15
N ALA A 389 -16.25 37.66 -19.91
CA ALA A 389 -15.09 38.07 -20.70
C ALA A 389 -13.88 38.50 -19.85
N GLU A 390 -14.12 39.19 -18.72
CA GLU A 390 -13.07 39.58 -17.76
C GLU A 390 -12.46 38.33 -17.12
N ILE A 391 -13.31 37.36 -16.73
CA ILE A 391 -12.88 36.09 -16.16
C ILE A 391 -12.04 35.30 -17.19
N ALA A 392 -12.55 35.14 -18.41
CA ALA A 392 -11.85 34.40 -19.47
C ALA A 392 -10.52 35.05 -19.88
N ALA A 393 -10.36 36.37 -19.71
CA ALA A 393 -9.11 37.08 -19.99
C ALA A 393 -7.91 36.52 -19.21
N PHE A 394 -8.14 35.94 -18.03
CA PHE A 394 -7.12 35.35 -17.16
C PHE A 394 -6.48 34.06 -17.71
N TYR A 395 -7.17 33.33 -18.58
CA TYR A 395 -6.76 31.98 -19.02
C TYR A 395 -5.93 32.06 -20.30
N ASP A 396 -4.96 31.15 -20.51
CA ASP A 396 -4.17 31.12 -21.74
C ASP A 396 -4.93 30.44 -22.88
N TYR A 397 -5.77 29.46 -22.54
CA TYR A 397 -6.69 28.79 -23.44
C TYR A 397 -8.01 28.47 -22.73
N LEU A 398 -9.10 28.31 -23.49
CA LEU A 398 -10.41 27.98 -22.96
C LEU A 398 -10.79 26.55 -23.35
N GLU A 399 -11.47 25.83 -22.47
CA GLU A 399 -11.89 24.46 -22.67
C GLU A 399 -13.39 24.36 -22.95
N ILE A 400 -13.73 23.43 -23.84
CA ILE A 400 -15.10 22.94 -24.08
C ILE A 400 -15.07 21.41 -24.07
N GLN A 401 -16.14 20.79 -23.58
CA GLN A 401 -16.25 19.33 -23.47
C GLN A 401 -17.33 18.77 -24.42
N PRO A 402 -17.26 17.48 -24.77
CA PRO A 402 -18.36 16.76 -25.41
C PRO A 402 -19.69 16.99 -24.68
N LEU A 403 -20.79 16.99 -25.41
CA LEU A 403 -22.10 17.27 -24.81
C LEU A 403 -22.44 16.24 -23.73
N GLY A 404 -22.10 14.96 -23.99
CA GLY A 404 -22.28 13.84 -23.06
C GLY A 404 -21.69 14.10 -21.68
N ASN A 405 -20.53 14.75 -21.59
CA ASN A 405 -19.88 15.05 -20.31
C ASN A 405 -20.78 15.90 -19.39
N ASN A 406 -21.62 16.76 -19.99
CA ASN A 406 -22.41 17.76 -19.29
C ASN A 406 -23.92 17.47 -19.31
N GLU A 407 -24.35 16.27 -19.74
CA GLU A 407 -25.78 15.91 -19.82
C GLU A 407 -26.47 15.87 -18.46
N PHE A 408 -25.72 15.61 -17.39
CA PHE A 408 -26.25 15.67 -16.03
C PHE A 408 -26.75 17.08 -15.63
N LEU A 409 -26.38 18.14 -16.38
CA LEU A 409 -26.92 19.48 -16.19
C LEU A 409 -28.32 19.65 -16.79
N ILE A 410 -28.76 18.74 -17.67
CA ILE A 410 -30.10 18.80 -18.28
C ILE A 410 -31.15 18.58 -17.18
N GLY A 411 -32.09 19.53 -17.07
CA GLY A 411 -33.09 19.55 -16.01
C GLY A 411 -32.72 20.45 -14.83
N THR A 412 -31.54 21.07 -14.85
CA THR A 412 -31.20 22.17 -13.92
C THR A 412 -31.87 23.48 -14.33
N GLU A 413 -31.79 24.50 -13.47
CA GLU A 413 -32.35 25.84 -13.74
C GLU A 413 -31.82 26.46 -15.05
N TYR A 414 -30.57 26.16 -15.42
CA TYR A 414 -29.86 26.82 -16.51
C TYR A 414 -29.83 26.04 -17.84
N VAL A 415 -30.02 24.72 -17.81
CA VAL A 415 -29.91 23.83 -18.98
C VAL A 415 -31.15 22.95 -19.06
N LYS A 416 -31.93 23.09 -20.12
CA LYS A 416 -33.16 22.33 -20.36
C LYS A 416 -33.01 21.29 -21.46
N THR A 417 -32.13 21.54 -22.42
CA THR A 417 -31.93 20.66 -23.59
C THR A 417 -30.46 20.54 -23.96
N ARG A 418 -30.15 19.57 -24.84
CA ARG A 418 -28.82 19.49 -25.47
C ARG A 418 -28.46 20.75 -26.27
N ASP A 419 -29.45 21.47 -26.82
CA ASP A 419 -29.21 22.73 -27.54
C ASP A 419 -28.66 23.83 -26.62
N ASP A 420 -29.06 23.84 -25.34
CA ASP A 420 -28.49 24.77 -24.35
C ASP A 420 -27.00 24.49 -24.10
N LEU A 421 -26.60 23.20 -24.05
CA LEU A 421 -25.19 22.81 -23.94
C LEU A 421 -24.39 23.22 -25.19
N ILE A 422 -24.96 23.06 -26.39
CA ILE A 422 -24.37 23.56 -27.64
C ILE A 422 -24.20 25.07 -27.58
N ALA A 423 -25.21 25.81 -27.07
CA ALA A 423 -25.15 27.26 -26.94
C ALA A 423 -24.02 27.70 -25.99
N ILE A 424 -23.82 27.00 -24.88
CA ILE A 424 -22.72 27.25 -23.94
C ILE A 424 -21.36 27.06 -24.63
N ASN A 425 -21.15 25.93 -25.31
CA ASN A 425 -19.89 25.67 -26.02
C ASN A 425 -19.63 26.72 -27.12
N LYS A 426 -20.66 27.11 -27.88
CA LYS A 426 -20.55 28.18 -28.89
C LYS A 426 -20.24 29.53 -28.26
N GLN A 427 -20.79 29.83 -27.09
CA GLN A 427 -20.53 31.08 -26.38
C GLN A 427 -19.08 31.15 -25.86
N ILE A 428 -18.55 30.04 -25.35
CA ILE A 428 -17.13 29.94 -24.95
C ILE A 428 -16.23 30.10 -26.18
N LEU A 429 -16.57 29.48 -27.33
CA LEU A 429 -15.83 29.67 -28.59
C LEU A 429 -15.82 31.12 -29.06
N GLN A 430 -16.97 31.80 -29.00
CA GLN A 430 -17.08 33.23 -29.31
C GLN A 430 -16.24 34.09 -28.36
N LEU A 431 -16.20 33.73 -27.08
CA LEU A 431 -15.40 34.41 -26.07
C LEU A 431 -13.89 34.27 -26.36
N GLY A 432 -13.44 33.06 -26.70
CA GLY A 432 -12.07 32.80 -27.12
C GLY A 432 -11.66 33.66 -28.31
N ARG A 433 -12.51 33.73 -29.34
CA ARG A 433 -12.28 34.59 -30.51
C ARG A 433 -12.22 36.08 -30.17
N ALA A 434 -13.16 36.57 -29.36
CA ALA A 434 -13.19 37.98 -28.95
C ALA A 434 -11.94 38.39 -28.17
N LEU A 435 -11.34 37.45 -27.43
CA LEU A 435 -10.15 37.65 -26.61
C LEU A 435 -8.85 37.21 -27.30
N ASN A 436 -8.92 36.69 -28.53
CA ASN A 436 -7.81 36.07 -29.24
C ASN A 436 -7.10 34.98 -28.43
N LYS A 437 -7.89 34.07 -27.85
CA LYS A 437 -7.42 32.91 -27.07
C LYS A 437 -7.86 31.61 -27.76
N PRO A 438 -6.98 30.61 -27.87
CA PRO A 438 -7.35 29.31 -28.43
C PRO A 438 -8.41 28.65 -27.55
N VAL A 439 -9.37 27.99 -28.21
CA VAL A 439 -10.36 27.13 -27.56
C VAL A 439 -10.03 25.69 -27.91
N VAL A 440 -9.98 24.82 -26.90
CA VAL A 440 -9.59 23.41 -27.03
C VAL A 440 -10.74 22.51 -26.59
N ALA A 441 -10.93 21.41 -27.30
CA ALA A 441 -11.86 20.37 -26.92
C ALA A 441 -11.13 19.31 -26.07
N THR A 442 -11.57 19.13 -24.82
CA THR A 442 -10.94 18.20 -23.85
C THR A 442 -11.90 17.10 -23.41
N GLY A 443 -11.36 15.92 -23.09
CA GLY A 443 -12.16 14.73 -22.79
C GLY A 443 -12.61 14.61 -21.33
N ASP A 444 -11.88 15.24 -20.41
CA ASP A 444 -12.02 15.06 -18.96
C ASP A 444 -11.97 13.57 -18.57
N VAL A 445 -10.94 12.89 -19.06
CA VAL A 445 -10.90 11.43 -19.16
C VAL A 445 -10.67 10.78 -17.78
N HIS A 446 -11.54 9.87 -17.37
CA HIS A 446 -11.47 9.17 -16.07
C HIS A 446 -11.36 7.64 -16.20
N PHE A 447 -11.68 7.10 -17.38
CA PHE A 447 -11.56 5.68 -17.74
C PHE A 447 -11.18 5.54 -19.22
N LEU A 448 -10.64 4.39 -19.66
CA LEU A 448 -10.07 4.28 -21.01
C LEU A 448 -11.13 4.02 -22.07
N ARG A 449 -12.06 3.11 -21.78
CA ARG A 449 -13.10 2.68 -22.73
C ARG A 449 -14.50 2.90 -22.17
N PRO A 450 -15.54 3.02 -23.00
CA PRO A 450 -16.91 3.18 -22.52
C PRO A 450 -17.34 2.12 -21.50
N GLU A 451 -16.91 0.87 -21.65
CA GLU A 451 -17.24 -0.24 -20.75
C GLU A 451 -16.51 -0.23 -19.38
N ASP A 452 -15.54 0.67 -19.20
CA ASP A 452 -14.76 0.79 -17.95
C ASP A 452 -15.46 1.72 -16.92
N ASP A 453 -16.61 2.31 -17.27
CA ASP A 453 -17.39 3.23 -16.43
C ASP A 453 -17.79 2.60 -15.08
N LEU A 454 -18.11 1.30 -15.10
CA LEU A 454 -18.52 0.52 -13.95
C LEU A 454 -17.49 0.58 -12.81
N TYR A 455 -16.19 0.66 -13.11
CA TYR A 455 -15.15 0.75 -12.10
C TYR A 455 -15.27 2.04 -11.29
N ARG A 456 -15.53 3.16 -11.97
CA ARG A 456 -15.74 4.46 -11.34
C ARG A 456 -17.08 4.50 -10.60
N THR A 457 -18.13 3.93 -11.18
CA THR A 457 -19.45 3.78 -10.53
C THR A 457 -19.32 3.08 -9.17
N ILE A 458 -18.59 1.96 -9.10
CA ILE A 458 -18.35 1.24 -7.84
C ILE A 458 -17.61 2.11 -6.83
N LEU A 459 -16.62 2.90 -7.26
CA LEU A 459 -15.89 3.81 -6.38
C LEU A 459 -16.77 4.92 -5.82
N LEU A 460 -17.57 5.59 -6.67
CA LEU A 460 -18.45 6.67 -6.23
C LEU A 460 -19.59 6.15 -5.34
N ALA A 461 -20.18 5.00 -5.66
CA ALA A 461 -21.17 4.36 -4.79
C ALA A 461 -20.56 4.01 -3.41
N GLY A 462 -19.31 3.54 -3.38
CA GLY A 462 -18.56 3.30 -2.16
C GLY A 462 -18.36 4.55 -1.29
N GLN A 463 -18.26 5.73 -1.91
CA GLN A 463 -18.21 7.03 -1.24
C GLN A 463 -19.57 7.57 -0.80
N GLY A 464 -20.68 6.96 -1.25
CA GLY A 464 -22.05 7.37 -0.91
C GLY A 464 -22.69 8.36 -1.87
N PHE A 465 -22.23 8.44 -3.12
CA PHE A 465 -22.93 9.20 -4.17
C PHE A 465 -24.20 8.45 -4.60
N GLU A 466 -25.36 9.11 -4.48
CA GLU A 466 -26.68 8.52 -4.78
C GLU A 466 -26.92 8.36 -6.29
N ASP A 467 -26.26 9.16 -7.11
CA ASP A 467 -26.36 9.20 -8.57
C ASP A 467 -25.19 8.48 -9.28
N ALA A 468 -24.47 7.62 -8.55
CA ALA A 468 -23.28 6.94 -9.08
C ALA A 468 -23.53 6.18 -10.40
N GLU A 469 -24.74 5.63 -10.61
CA GLU A 469 -25.12 4.92 -11.86
C GLU A 469 -25.34 5.85 -13.07
N ARG A 470 -25.48 7.16 -12.87
CA ARG A 470 -25.65 8.15 -13.95
C ARG A 470 -24.31 8.81 -14.31
N GLN A 471 -23.30 7.99 -14.59
CA GLN A 471 -21.98 8.47 -14.97
C GLN A 471 -22.00 9.23 -16.31
N ALA A 472 -21.25 10.33 -16.35
CA ALA A 472 -20.88 10.95 -17.61
C ALA A 472 -19.92 10.03 -18.40
N PRO A 473 -20.00 10.00 -19.75
CA PRO A 473 -19.14 9.19 -20.60
C PRO A 473 -17.72 9.81 -20.71
N LEU A 474 -16.95 9.74 -19.63
CA LEU A 474 -15.60 10.31 -19.48
C LEU A 474 -14.49 9.36 -19.95
N TYR A 475 -14.69 8.70 -21.10
CA TYR A 475 -13.71 7.77 -21.66
C TYR A 475 -12.70 8.47 -22.59
N PHE A 476 -11.56 7.81 -22.84
CA PHE A 476 -10.55 8.29 -23.79
C PHE A 476 -11.07 8.18 -25.23
N ARG A 477 -11.72 9.24 -25.70
CA ARG A 477 -12.22 9.32 -27.09
C ARG A 477 -11.07 9.32 -28.12
N THR A 478 -11.34 8.80 -29.31
CA THR A 478 -10.51 8.99 -30.50
C THR A 478 -10.68 10.40 -31.08
N THR A 479 -9.81 10.82 -31.99
CA THR A 479 -9.96 12.06 -32.76
C THR A 479 -11.27 12.05 -33.56
N GLU A 480 -11.62 10.94 -34.21
CA GLU A 480 -12.85 10.82 -35.00
C GLU A 480 -14.11 10.98 -34.14
N GLU A 481 -14.17 10.33 -32.98
CA GLU A 481 -15.28 10.49 -32.03
C GLU A 481 -15.39 11.94 -31.54
N MET A 482 -14.27 12.59 -31.23
CA MET A 482 -14.28 13.99 -30.81
C MET A 482 -14.78 14.91 -31.93
N LEU A 483 -14.32 14.71 -33.18
CA LEU A 483 -14.82 15.46 -34.32
C LEU A 483 -16.34 15.24 -34.54
N ALA A 484 -16.87 14.07 -34.20
CA ALA A 484 -18.31 13.79 -34.26
C ALA A 484 -19.08 14.56 -33.17
N GLU A 485 -18.58 14.59 -31.94
CA GLU A 485 -19.16 15.31 -30.80
C GLU A 485 -19.34 16.81 -31.07
N PHE A 486 -18.41 17.42 -31.82
CA PHE A 486 -18.46 18.85 -32.17
C PHE A 486 -19.00 19.13 -33.59
N SER A 487 -19.79 18.22 -34.16
CA SER A 487 -20.36 18.35 -35.51
C SER A 487 -21.30 19.54 -35.71
N TYR A 488 -21.77 20.19 -34.64
CA TYR A 488 -22.58 21.41 -34.66
C TYR A 488 -21.77 22.70 -34.90
N LEU A 489 -20.44 22.61 -34.94
CA LEU A 489 -19.52 23.67 -35.35
C LEU A 489 -19.21 23.56 -36.85
N THR A 490 -18.70 24.64 -37.45
CA THR A 490 -18.21 24.56 -38.84
C THR A 490 -17.02 23.60 -38.95
N PRO A 491 -16.73 23.02 -40.13
CA PRO A 491 -15.59 22.11 -40.31
C PRO A 491 -14.26 22.70 -39.82
N ASP A 492 -14.00 23.97 -40.13
CA ASP A 492 -12.77 24.66 -39.73
C ASP A 492 -12.71 24.85 -38.21
N GLU A 493 -13.77 25.37 -37.59
CA GLU A 493 -13.87 25.54 -36.14
C GLU A 493 -13.66 24.23 -35.39
N ARG A 494 -14.30 23.17 -35.87
CA ARG A 494 -14.21 21.84 -35.27
C ARG A 494 -12.79 21.30 -35.34
N HIS A 495 -12.14 21.39 -36.49
CA HIS A 495 -10.74 20.97 -36.62
C HIS A 495 -9.82 21.83 -35.75
N GLU A 496 -10.09 23.13 -35.67
CA GLU A 496 -9.37 24.06 -34.82
C GLU A 496 -9.42 23.64 -33.34
N VAL A 497 -10.61 23.45 -32.78
CA VAL A 497 -10.76 23.12 -31.35
C VAL A 497 -10.35 21.69 -30.99
N VAL A 498 -10.54 20.72 -31.90
CA VAL A 498 -10.25 19.30 -31.63
C VAL A 498 -8.79 18.94 -31.90
N VAL A 499 -8.15 19.57 -32.89
CA VAL A 499 -6.83 19.14 -33.37
C VAL A 499 -5.80 20.27 -33.24
N ALA A 500 -6.02 21.39 -33.93
CA ALA A 500 -4.97 22.41 -34.08
C ALA A 500 -4.63 23.11 -32.77
N ASN A 501 -5.63 23.54 -31.98
CA ASN A 501 -5.40 24.23 -30.72
C ASN A 501 -4.84 23.28 -29.63
N PRO A 502 -5.32 22.03 -29.48
CA PRO A 502 -4.67 21.08 -28.57
C PRO A 502 -3.22 20.76 -28.92
N GLN A 503 -2.91 20.60 -30.22
CA GLN A 503 -1.52 20.45 -30.68
C GLN A 503 -0.69 21.70 -30.37
N TRP A 504 -1.25 22.90 -30.58
CA TRP A 504 -0.58 24.14 -30.21
C TRP A 504 -0.22 24.19 -28.73
N VAL A 505 -1.12 23.79 -27.82
CA VAL A 505 -0.82 23.70 -26.38
C VAL A 505 0.33 22.72 -26.14
N ALA A 506 0.31 21.55 -26.78
CA ALA A 506 1.39 20.57 -26.66
C ALA A 506 2.74 21.12 -27.17
N ASP A 507 2.74 21.88 -28.26
CA ASP A 507 3.93 22.48 -28.87
C ASP A 507 4.53 23.61 -28.01
N GLN A 508 3.73 24.24 -27.15
CA GLN A 508 4.21 25.22 -26.18
C GLN A 508 5.00 24.61 -25.02
N CYS A 509 4.95 23.30 -24.83
CA CYS A 509 5.61 22.60 -23.74
C CYS A 509 6.93 21.96 -24.20
N GLU A 510 7.94 21.93 -23.35
CA GLU A 510 9.18 21.19 -23.55
C GLU A 510 9.00 19.73 -23.15
N GLU A 511 9.91 18.85 -23.59
CA GLU A 511 10.00 17.50 -23.04
C GLU A 511 10.78 17.56 -21.72
N LEU A 512 10.11 17.24 -20.61
CA LEU A 512 10.65 17.42 -19.26
C LEU A 512 10.85 16.07 -18.57
N ALA A 513 11.80 16.03 -17.63
CA ALA A 513 11.86 14.99 -16.62
C ALA A 513 11.27 15.55 -15.31
N PRO A 514 10.33 14.86 -14.65
CA PRO A 514 9.71 15.35 -13.43
C PRO A 514 10.69 15.34 -12.24
N VAL A 515 11.65 14.43 -12.27
CA VAL A 515 12.72 14.33 -11.28
C VAL A 515 14.08 14.35 -11.98
N PRO A 516 15.15 14.87 -11.36
CA PRO A 516 16.51 14.72 -11.87
C PRO A 516 16.90 13.24 -12.06
N ASN A 517 17.84 12.93 -12.95
CA ASN A 517 18.27 11.54 -13.20
C ASN A 517 19.62 11.19 -12.55
N LYS A 518 20.04 11.95 -11.52
CA LYS A 518 21.35 11.81 -10.87
C LYS A 518 21.21 12.03 -9.37
N LEU A 519 22.04 11.34 -8.59
CA LEU A 519 22.11 11.53 -7.14
C LEU A 519 22.76 12.87 -6.82
N HIS A 520 22.14 13.62 -5.92
CA HIS A 520 22.64 14.87 -5.36
C HIS A 520 22.84 14.71 -3.85
N PRO A 521 24.03 14.25 -3.39
CA PRO A 521 24.29 14.06 -1.97
C PRO A 521 24.54 15.39 -1.24
N PRO A 522 24.22 15.48 0.06
CA PRO A 522 24.58 16.64 0.88
C PRO A 522 26.11 16.75 1.01
N ARG A 523 26.62 17.98 1.03
CA ARG A 523 28.05 18.25 1.19
C ARG A 523 28.34 18.66 2.62
N VAL A 524 29.15 17.87 3.32
CA VAL A 524 29.69 18.25 4.62
C VAL A 524 31.14 18.67 4.44
N LYS A 525 31.46 19.89 4.88
CA LYS A 525 32.81 20.44 4.82
C LYS A 525 33.79 19.54 5.59
N ASP A 526 34.96 19.28 4.99
CA ASP A 526 36.07 18.51 5.55
C ASP A 526 35.74 17.04 5.91
N ALA A 527 34.58 16.51 5.47
CA ALA A 527 34.14 15.16 5.82
C ALA A 527 35.10 14.05 5.36
N GLU A 528 35.80 14.24 4.24
CA GLU A 528 36.79 13.29 3.72
C GLU A 528 37.97 13.14 4.68
N ASP A 529 38.57 14.27 5.09
CA ASP A 529 39.70 14.29 6.03
C ASP A 529 39.28 13.75 7.41
N MET A 530 38.12 14.18 7.90
CA MET A 530 37.59 13.72 9.19
C MET A 530 37.33 12.21 9.21
N LEU A 531 36.80 11.66 8.12
CA LEU A 531 36.55 10.22 8.00
C LEU A 531 37.87 9.44 7.99
N TRP A 532 38.85 9.92 7.23
CA TRP A 532 40.18 9.31 7.15
C TRP A 532 40.87 9.28 8.52
N GLU A 533 40.92 10.43 9.20
CA GLU A 533 41.53 10.55 10.53
C GLU A 533 40.86 9.64 11.56
N MET A 534 39.52 9.64 11.61
CA MET A 534 38.76 8.83 12.57
C MET A 534 38.98 7.33 12.35
N ALA A 535 38.89 6.87 11.10
CA ALA A 535 39.03 5.47 10.76
C ALA A 535 40.43 4.94 11.15
N TYR A 536 41.49 5.67 10.81
CA TYR A 536 42.87 5.28 11.15
C TYR A 536 43.15 5.39 12.65
N ALA A 537 42.65 6.43 13.33
CA ALA A 537 42.86 6.59 14.77
C ALA A 537 42.24 5.43 15.56
N ASN A 538 41.01 5.04 15.23
CA ASN A 538 40.33 3.94 15.90
C ASN A 538 40.93 2.57 15.52
N ALA A 539 41.35 2.38 14.27
CA ALA A 539 42.05 1.17 13.86
C ALA A 539 43.39 1.01 14.61
N ARG A 540 44.18 2.09 14.77
CA ARG A 540 45.42 2.07 15.55
C ARG A 540 45.18 1.80 17.02
N LYS A 541 44.08 2.29 17.59
CA LYS A 541 43.69 1.99 18.98
C LYS A 541 43.46 0.49 19.20
N LEU A 542 42.91 -0.20 18.20
CA LEU A 542 42.60 -1.63 18.26
C LEU A 542 43.79 -2.51 17.89
N TYR A 543 44.46 -2.22 16.78
CA TYR A 543 45.51 -3.06 16.17
C TYR A 543 46.95 -2.56 16.38
N GLY A 544 47.15 -1.43 17.04
CA GLY A 544 48.45 -0.81 17.26
C GLY A 544 48.88 0.15 16.14
N GLU A 545 49.98 0.88 16.36
CA GLU A 545 50.51 1.85 15.38
C GLU A 545 50.99 1.17 14.08
N GLU A 546 51.67 0.02 14.21
CA GLU A 546 52.04 -0.84 13.08
C GLU A 546 50.93 -1.86 12.83
N MET A 547 49.88 -1.42 12.12
CA MET A 547 48.71 -2.26 11.85
C MET A 547 49.04 -3.44 10.91
N PRO A 548 48.40 -4.60 11.07
CA PRO A 548 48.50 -5.72 10.14
C PRO A 548 48.14 -5.31 8.70
N GLU A 549 48.82 -5.91 7.72
CA GLU A 549 48.61 -5.63 6.29
C GLU A 549 47.14 -5.84 5.86
N ILE A 550 46.47 -6.87 6.39
CA ILE A 550 45.05 -7.15 6.10
C ILE A 550 44.12 -6.01 6.53
N VAL A 551 44.42 -5.33 7.64
CA VAL A 551 43.64 -4.19 8.14
C VAL A 551 43.91 -2.96 7.28
N THR A 552 45.19 -2.67 7.04
CA THR A 552 45.63 -1.50 6.26
C THR A 552 45.10 -1.56 4.82
N ALA A 553 45.26 -2.70 4.14
CA ALA A 553 44.78 -2.89 2.78
C ALA A 553 43.25 -2.79 2.68
N ARG A 554 42.51 -3.28 3.70
CA ARG A 554 41.05 -3.15 3.74
C ARG A 554 40.62 -1.70 3.92
N LEU A 555 41.22 -0.96 4.86
CA LEU A 555 40.91 0.46 5.10
C LEU A 555 41.20 1.32 3.88
N GLU A 556 42.36 1.18 3.25
CA GLU A 556 42.75 1.98 2.08
C GLU A 556 41.80 1.74 0.89
N LYS A 557 41.46 0.47 0.62
CA LYS A 557 40.50 0.09 -0.42
C LYS A 557 39.13 0.73 -0.16
N GLU A 558 38.61 0.59 1.06
CA GLU A 558 37.30 1.12 1.41
C GLU A 558 37.26 2.64 1.40
N LEU A 559 38.22 3.31 2.05
CA LEU A 559 38.27 4.78 2.10
C LEU A 559 38.41 5.38 0.69
N THR A 560 39.25 4.80 -0.16
CA THR A 560 39.39 5.24 -1.55
C THR A 560 38.06 5.11 -2.32
N ALA A 561 37.33 4.01 -2.13
CA ALA A 561 36.03 3.82 -2.75
C ALA A 561 34.96 4.78 -2.20
N ILE A 562 34.92 4.99 -0.89
CA ILE A 562 33.94 5.85 -0.21
C ILE A 562 34.16 7.33 -0.58
N ILE A 563 35.40 7.81 -0.47
CA ILE A 563 35.76 9.20 -0.78
C ILE A 563 35.70 9.44 -2.29
N GLY A 564 36.26 8.54 -3.11
CA GLY A 564 36.30 8.69 -4.56
C GLY A 564 34.93 8.75 -5.22
N ASN A 565 33.90 8.17 -4.60
CA ASN A 565 32.51 8.25 -5.07
C ASN A 565 31.66 9.30 -4.32
N GLY A 566 32.26 10.13 -3.46
CA GLY A 566 31.60 11.26 -2.80
C GLY A 566 30.70 10.90 -1.63
N TYR A 567 30.87 9.72 -1.02
CA TYR A 567 30.01 9.23 0.07
C TYR A 567 30.56 9.53 1.48
N ALA A 568 31.70 10.23 1.59
CA ALA A 568 32.28 10.58 2.89
C ALA A 568 31.32 11.38 3.79
N SER A 569 30.55 12.30 3.19
CA SER A 569 29.53 13.07 3.90
C SER A 569 28.48 12.15 4.53
N LEU A 570 28.04 11.10 3.84
CA LEU A 570 27.02 10.16 4.36
C LEU A 570 27.52 9.40 5.58
N TYR A 571 28.75 8.89 5.51
CA TYR A 571 29.38 8.21 6.65
C TYR A 571 29.52 9.13 7.85
N TRP A 572 29.93 10.37 7.61
CA TRP A 572 30.09 11.36 8.67
C TRP A 572 28.76 11.71 9.35
N ILE A 573 27.70 11.86 8.55
CA ILE A 573 26.33 12.07 9.06
C ILE A 573 25.89 10.88 9.90
N ALA A 574 26.06 9.66 9.39
CA ALA A 574 25.72 8.44 10.12
C ALA A 574 26.46 8.34 11.46
N HIS A 575 27.76 8.65 11.47
CA HIS A 575 28.55 8.73 12.69
C HIS A 575 27.95 9.73 13.68
N LYS A 576 27.59 10.95 13.24
CA LYS A 576 26.98 11.95 14.12
C LYS A 576 25.64 11.49 14.69
N LEU A 577 24.82 10.80 13.90
CA LEU A 577 23.53 10.27 14.35
C LEU A 577 23.73 9.18 15.41
N VAL A 578 24.62 8.22 15.16
CA VAL A 578 24.91 7.14 16.11
C VAL A 578 25.51 7.71 17.39
N LYS A 579 26.51 8.59 17.27
CA LYS A 579 27.14 9.24 18.41
C LYS A 579 26.14 10.00 19.27
N LYS A 580 25.25 10.80 18.66
CA LYS A 580 24.21 11.53 19.41
C LYS A 580 23.35 10.58 20.23
N SER A 581 22.83 9.53 19.60
CA SER A 581 22.01 8.53 20.28
C SER A 581 22.75 7.87 21.45
N LEU A 582 24.02 7.48 21.26
CA LEU A 582 24.85 6.88 22.30
C LEU A 582 25.14 7.86 23.45
N ASP A 583 25.47 9.12 23.14
CA ASP A 583 25.71 10.17 24.14
C ASP A 583 24.45 10.46 24.97
N ASP A 584 23.26 10.29 24.39
CA ASP A 584 21.96 10.37 25.08
C ASP A 584 21.56 9.04 25.77
N GLY A 585 22.39 8.00 25.65
CA GLY A 585 22.25 6.72 26.32
C GLY A 585 21.46 5.65 25.56
N TYR A 586 21.09 5.88 24.30
CA TYR A 586 20.36 4.91 23.48
C TYR A 586 21.30 4.21 22.49
N LEU A 587 21.42 2.88 22.63
CA LEU A 587 22.13 2.04 21.67
C LEU A 587 21.50 2.16 20.28
N VAL A 588 22.32 2.08 19.23
CA VAL A 588 21.84 2.02 17.85
C VAL A 588 22.13 0.63 17.29
N GLY A 589 21.08 -0.05 16.86
CA GLY A 589 21.20 -1.30 16.13
C GLY A 589 21.70 -1.03 14.71
N SER A 590 22.78 -1.71 14.31
CA SER A 590 23.20 -1.69 12.90
C SER A 590 22.16 -2.40 12.04
N ARG A 591 21.95 -1.92 10.81
CA ARG A 591 21.01 -2.53 9.86
C ARG A 591 21.53 -2.47 8.44
N GLY A 592 21.13 -3.44 7.63
CA GLY A 592 21.40 -3.46 6.20
C GLY A 592 22.84 -3.89 5.90
N SER A 593 23.42 -3.36 4.83
CA SER A 593 24.77 -3.74 4.38
C SER A 593 25.91 -2.87 4.91
N VAL A 594 25.63 -1.84 5.71
CA VAL A 594 26.70 -0.94 6.22
C VAL A 594 27.70 -1.69 7.11
N GLY A 595 27.27 -2.75 7.80
CA GLY A 595 28.12 -3.66 8.58
C GLY A 595 29.14 -4.47 7.74
N SER A 596 29.09 -4.39 6.41
CA SER A 596 30.11 -4.94 5.52
C SER A 596 31.36 -4.04 5.38
N SER A 597 31.32 -2.80 5.91
CA SER A 597 32.41 -1.82 5.80
C SER A 597 33.23 -1.73 7.09
N LEU A 598 34.54 -2.00 6.99
CA LEU A 598 35.48 -1.80 8.09
C LEU A 598 35.59 -0.32 8.46
N VAL A 599 35.51 0.58 7.48
CA VAL A 599 35.47 2.03 7.74
C VAL A 599 34.26 2.39 8.60
N ALA A 600 33.09 1.79 8.35
CA ALA A 600 31.92 2.00 9.19
C ALA A 600 32.14 1.51 10.63
N THR A 601 32.79 0.36 10.81
CA THR A 601 33.18 -0.15 12.14
C THR A 601 34.12 0.84 12.85
N MET A 602 35.18 1.27 12.15
CA MET A 602 36.17 2.19 12.73
C MET A 602 35.63 3.61 12.95
N CYS A 603 34.52 3.98 12.31
CA CYS A 603 33.83 5.25 12.56
C CYS A 603 32.69 5.12 13.58
N ASN A 604 32.56 3.99 14.28
CA ASN A 604 31.49 3.71 15.24
C ASN A 604 30.08 3.89 14.66
N ILE A 605 29.91 3.59 13.37
CA ILE A 605 28.59 3.56 12.71
C ILE A 605 27.93 2.19 12.94
N THR A 606 28.75 1.14 13.02
CA THR A 606 28.31 -0.24 13.22
C THR A 606 29.23 -0.99 14.18
N GLU A 607 28.65 -1.89 14.97
CA GLU A 607 29.42 -2.80 15.84
C GLU A 607 29.90 -4.07 15.09
N VAL A 608 29.43 -4.28 13.86
CA VAL A 608 29.83 -5.44 13.05
C VAL A 608 31.24 -5.21 12.53
N ASN A 609 32.18 -6.08 12.87
CA ASN A 609 33.54 -6.08 12.30
C ASN A 609 33.59 -7.06 11.11
N PRO A 610 33.73 -6.56 9.87
CA PRO A 610 33.63 -7.40 8.66
C PRO A 610 34.92 -8.14 8.31
N LEU A 611 36.00 -7.97 9.07
CA LEU A 611 37.23 -8.71 8.81
C LEU A 611 37.04 -10.22 9.02
N PRO A 612 37.94 -11.06 8.49
CA PRO A 612 37.97 -12.48 8.81
C PRO A 612 38.09 -12.72 10.33
N PRO A 613 37.68 -13.88 10.86
CA PRO A 613 37.80 -14.21 12.28
C PRO A 613 39.24 -14.00 12.76
N HIS A 614 39.41 -13.36 13.91
CA HIS A 614 40.73 -13.05 14.44
C HIS A 614 40.72 -12.79 15.94
N TYR A 615 41.89 -12.98 16.55
CA TYR A 615 42.18 -12.52 17.90
C TYR A 615 42.85 -11.15 17.86
N VAL A 616 42.58 -10.32 18.87
CA VAL A 616 43.33 -9.09 19.17
C VAL A 616 43.60 -9.01 20.66
N CYS A 617 44.83 -8.66 21.04
CA CYS A 617 45.14 -8.42 22.44
C CYS A 617 44.78 -6.98 22.84
N PRO A 618 43.87 -6.76 23.82
CA PRO A 618 43.51 -5.40 24.24
C PRO A 618 44.69 -4.61 24.83
N ASN A 619 45.69 -5.31 25.37
CA ASN A 619 46.87 -4.73 26.00
C ASN A 619 48.01 -4.48 25.00
N CYS A 620 48.64 -5.54 24.46
CA CYS A 620 49.84 -5.42 23.62
C CYS A 620 49.56 -5.31 22.11
N LYS A 621 48.29 -5.32 21.69
CA LYS A 621 47.84 -5.17 20.29
C LYS A 621 48.25 -6.28 19.32
N TRP A 622 48.86 -7.36 19.83
CA TRP A 622 49.10 -8.57 19.04
C TRP A 622 47.80 -9.13 18.44
N SER A 623 47.83 -9.56 17.18
CA SER A 623 46.66 -10.09 16.47
C SER A 623 46.99 -11.29 15.57
N GLU A 624 46.03 -12.19 15.37
CA GLU A 624 46.13 -13.37 14.48
C GLU A 624 44.82 -13.57 13.73
N PHE A 625 44.88 -13.67 12.38
CA PHE A 625 43.73 -13.76 11.49
C PHE A 625 43.60 -15.14 10.83
N PHE A 626 42.36 -15.61 10.70
CA PHE A 626 41.98 -16.87 10.06
C PHE A 626 41.25 -16.56 8.75
N THR A 627 41.86 -16.88 7.61
CA THR A 627 41.43 -16.38 6.27
C THR A 627 41.05 -17.48 5.28
N LYS A 628 41.18 -18.75 5.67
CA LYS A 628 40.93 -19.92 4.82
C LYS A 628 39.69 -20.69 5.27
N GLY A 629 38.76 -20.01 5.96
CA GLY A 629 37.56 -20.62 6.53
C GLY A 629 37.84 -21.55 7.71
N GLU A 630 38.94 -21.32 8.45
CA GLU A 630 39.29 -22.14 9.62
C GLU A 630 38.30 -21.98 10.78
N ALA A 631 37.59 -20.85 10.82
CA ALA A 631 36.52 -20.56 11.78
C ALA A 631 35.36 -19.84 11.05
N PRO A 632 34.09 -20.06 11.44
CA PRO A 632 32.95 -19.41 10.81
C PRO A 632 32.79 -17.94 11.21
N THR A 633 33.06 -17.61 12.49
CA THR A 633 33.05 -16.25 13.03
C THR A 633 34.10 -16.12 14.13
N GLY A 634 34.49 -14.89 14.45
CA GLY A 634 35.39 -14.58 15.56
C GLY A 634 34.81 -14.96 16.91
N VAL A 635 33.50 -14.74 17.11
CA VAL A 635 32.81 -15.07 18.38
C VAL A 635 32.96 -16.55 18.73
N ASP A 636 32.96 -17.41 17.72
CA ASP A 636 33.07 -18.87 17.87
C ASP A 636 34.52 -19.35 18.13
N LEU A 637 35.50 -18.45 18.14
CA LEU A 637 36.87 -18.79 18.52
C LEU A 637 36.94 -19.14 20.02
N PRO A 638 37.70 -20.18 20.41
CA PRO A 638 37.84 -20.55 21.83
C PRO A 638 38.59 -19.48 22.61
N ASP A 639 38.27 -19.31 23.90
CA ASP A 639 39.02 -18.37 24.74
C ASP A 639 40.50 -18.76 24.82
N ARG A 640 41.36 -17.75 24.66
CA ARG A 640 42.81 -17.92 24.64
C ARG A 640 43.52 -16.72 25.25
N GLU A 641 44.61 -16.99 25.97
CA GLU A 641 45.52 -15.94 26.44
C GLU A 641 46.47 -15.48 25.32
N CYS A 642 46.87 -14.22 25.39
CA CYS A 642 47.79 -13.63 24.44
C CYS A 642 49.17 -14.29 24.55
N PRO A 643 49.74 -14.82 23.45
CA PRO A 643 51.04 -15.48 23.49
C PRO A 643 52.21 -14.52 23.81
N GLN A 644 52.00 -13.20 23.76
CA GLN A 644 53.02 -12.20 24.04
C GLN A 644 52.97 -11.63 25.46
N CYS A 645 51.77 -11.45 26.04
CA CYS A 645 51.63 -10.78 27.34
C CYS A 645 50.70 -11.47 28.35
N GLY A 646 50.09 -12.61 27.99
CA GLY A 646 49.21 -13.38 28.88
C GLY A 646 47.83 -12.78 29.13
N THR A 647 47.51 -11.60 28.59
CA THR A 647 46.15 -11.02 28.67
C THR A 647 45.17 -11.84 27.84
N ASN A 648 43.94 -12.06 28.32
CA ASN A 648 42.87 -12.66 27.52
C ASN A 648 42.68 -11.91 26.20
N LEU A 649 42.52 -12.66 25.12
CA LEU A 649 42.37 -12.11 23.77
C LEU A 649 40.90 -11.76 23.51
N ASP A 650 40.69 -10.61 22.87
CA ASP A 650 39.41 -10.25 22.29
C ASP A 650 39.21 -11.00 20.97
N LYS A 651 37.95 -11.25 20.62
CA LYS A 651 37.53 -12.05 19.48
C LYS A 651 36.69 -11.21 18.53
N HIS A 652 37.11 -11.11 17.26
CA HIS A 652 36.45 -10.26 16.28
C HIS A 652 36.39 -10.92 14.90
N GLY A 653 35.56 -10.35 14.02
CA GLY A 653 35.50 -10.69 12.61
C GLY A 653 34.35 -11.64 12.22
N PHE A 654 33.59 -11.26 11.21
CA PHE A 654 32.47 -12.04 10.67
C PHE A 654 32.65 -12.45 9.21
N ASP A 655 33.82 -12.14 8.62
CA ASP A 655 34.16 -12.43 7.23
C ASP A 655 33.11 -11.96 6.23
N ILE A 656 32.97 -10.63 6.11
CA ILE A 656 31.95 -9.98 5.28
C ILE A 656 32.65 -9.13 4.20
N PRO A 657 32.40 -9.39 2.91
CA PRO A 657 33.02 -8.64 1.83
C PRO A 657 32.42 -7.23 1.69
N PHE A 658 33.29 -6.24 1.47
CA PHE A 658 32.90 -4.82 1.34
C PHE A 658 31.99 -4.59 0.12
N GLU A 659 32.20 -5.36 -0.95
CA GLU A 659 31.50 -5.24 -2.21
C GLU A 659 29.99 -5.45 -2.09
N VAL A 660 29.53 -6.16 -1.05
CA VAL A 660 28.11 -6.31 -0.74
C VAL A 660 27.45 -4.95 -0.44
N PHE A 661 28.23 -4.00 0.10
CA PHE A 661 27.79 -2.65 0.38
C PHE A 661 27.82 -1.76 -0.87
N MET A 662 28.97 -1.64 -1.54
CA MET A 662 29.21 -0.63 -2.58
C MET A 662 29.56 -1.17 -3.99
N GLY A 663 29.50 -2.48 -4.20
CA GLY A 663 30.03 -3.10 -5.42
C GLY A 663 31.57 -3.04 -5.46
N PHE A 664 32.16 -3.35 -6.62
CA PHE A 664 33.62 -3.34 -6.78
C PHE A 664 34.19 -1.96 -7.05
N HIS A 665 33.40 -1.08 -7.68
CA HIS A 665 33.87 0.22 -8.15
C HIS A 665 33.17 1.38 -7.41
N GLY A 666 32.31 1.10 -6.43
CA GLY A 666 31.45 2.11 -5.81
C GLY A 666 30.25 2.48 -6.68
N ASP A 667 29.93 1.63 -7.66
CA ASP A 667 28.86 1.77 -8.63
C ASP A 667 27.46 1.61 -8.02
N LYS A 668 27.38 1.09 -6.80
CA LYS A 668 26.15 1.00 -6.01
C LYS A 668 26.10 2.14 -4.99
N ILE A 669 25.00 2.90 -5.01
CA ILE A 669 24.70 3.93 -4.01
C ILE A 669 24.51 3.23 -2.64
N PRO A 670 25.23 3.65 -1.58
CA PRO A 670 25.10 3.06 -0.26
C PRO A 670 23.86 3.55 0.47
N ASP A 671 23.06 2.62 0.98
CA ASP A 671 21.98 2.89 1.94
C ASP A 671 22.52 2.75 3.37
N ILE A 672 22.38 3.79 4.19
CA ILE A 672 22.73 3.75 5.62
C ILE A 672 21.44 3.61 6.42
N ASP A 673 21.17 2.37 6.85
CA ASP A 673 20.04 2.02 7.70
C ASP A 673 20.48 1.93 9.17
N LEU A 674 19.80 2.66 10.05
CA LEU A 674 20.09 2.64 11.48
C LEU A 674 18.81 2.38 12.28
N ASN A 675 18.85 1.38 13.16
CA ASN A 675 17.76 1.07 14.06
C ASN A 675 17.96 1.81 15.38
N PHE A 676 17.21 2.88 15.59
CA PHE A 676 17.13 3.60 16.85
C PHE A 676 16.03 3.01 17.74
N SER A 677 16.04 3.35 19.03
CA SER A 677 14.90 3.08 19.91
C SER A 677 13.64 3.74 19.35
N GLY A 678 12.52 3.01 19.33
CA GLY A 678 11.22 3.57 18.95
C GLY A 678 10.80 4.79 19.79
N GLU A 679 11.23 4.86 21.06
CA GLU A 679 10.97 6.00 21.95
C GLU A 679 11.86 7.21 21.63
N TYR A 680 13.03 6.97 21.02
CA TYR A 680 14.02 7.99 20.71
C TYR A 680 14.00 8.45 19.24
N GLN A 681 13.29 7.73 18.38
CA GLN A 681 13.27 7.94 16.94
C GLN A 681 12.90 9.38 16.54
N GLY A 682 11.86 9.95 17.18
CA GLY A 682 11.42 11.32 16.92
C GLY A 682 12.43 12.39 17.34
N ASN A 683 13.31 12.10 18.32
CA ASN A 683 14.41 12.98 18.69
C ASN A 683 15.49 12.95 17.60
N MET A 684 15.77 11.77 17.05
CA MET A 684 16.75 11.63 15.97
C MET A 684 16.28 12.27 14.65
N HIS A 685 14.97 12.24 14.35
CA HIS A 685 14.43 13.02 13.22
C HIS A 685 14.64 14.52 13.44
N ARG A 686 14.34 15.05 14.64
CA ARG A 686 14.61 16.48 14.94
C ARG A 686 16.09 16.83 14.86
N TYR A 687 16.97 15.95 15.31
CA TYR A 687 18.41 16.16 15.20
C TYR A 687 18.89 16.23 13.74
N THR A 688 18.24 15.52 12.79
CA THR A 688 18.54 15.73 11.36
C THR A 688 18.17 17.13 10.89
N GLU A 689 17.06 17.70 11.35
CA GLU A 689 16.69 19.10 11.05
C GLU A 689 17.71 20.09 11.64
N GLU A 690 18.29 19.80 12.81
CA GLU A 690 19.38 20.61 13.39
C GLU A 690 20.67 20.50 12.58
N LEU A 691 20.98 19.32 12.03
CA LEU A 691 22.20 19.07 11.26
C LEU A 691 22.20 19.74 9.88
N PHE A 692 21.07 19.74 9.18
CA PHE A 692 20.98 20.23 7.79
C PHE A 692 20.11 21.48 7.62
N GLY A 693 19.35 21.87 8.65
CA GLY A 693 18.30 22.87 8.55
C GLY A 693 16.95 22.28 8.17
N ARG A 694 15.89 22.77 8.81
CA ARG A 694 14.52 22.28 8.63
C ARG A 694 13.99 22.38 7.19
N GLU A 695 14.48 23.35 6.41
CA GLU A 695 14.10 23.54 5.00
C GLU A 695 14.81 22.54 4.05
N HIS A 696 15.77 21.78 4.55
CA HIS A 696 16.56 20.81 3.78
C HIS A 696 16.29 19.35 4.15
N VAL A 697 15.36 19.10 5.08
CA VAL A 697 15.03 17.74 5.53
C VAL A 697 13.54 17.54 5.52
N PHE A 698 13.09 16.49 4.82
CA PHE A 698 11.68 16.17 4.70
C PHE A 698 11.46 14.69 5.02
N ARG A 699 10.31 14.37 5.60
CA ARG A 699 9.92 12.98 5.75
C ARG A 699 9.58 12.40 4.37
N ALA A 700 10.02 11.19 4.05
CA ALA A 700 9.57 10.55 2.82
C ALA A 700 8.04 10.28 2.92
N GLY A 701 7.29 10.74 1.93
CA GLY A 701 5.84 10.49 1.84
C GLY A 701 5.52 9.08 1.37
N THR A 702 4.33 8.61 1.69
CA THR A 702 3.77 7.36 1.15
C THR A 702 2.39 7.60 0.56
N ILE A 703 2.05 6.85 -0.50
CA ILE A 703 0.74 6.91 -1.14
C ILE A 703 -0.05 5.68 -0.68
N GLY A 704 -1.11 5.91 0.09
CA GLY A 704 -2.01 4.84 0.53
C GLY A 704 -3.04 4.55 -0.56
N THR A 705 -2.98 3.36 -1.14
CA THR A 705 -3.89 2.91 -2.21
C THR A 705 -4.91 1.90 -1.69
N LEU A 706 -5.97 1.64 -2.47
CA LEU A 706 -6.89 0.54 -2.21
C LEU A 706 -6.17 -0.79 -2.43
N ALA A 707 -5.99 -1.55 -1.35
CA ALA A 707 -5.55 -2.94 -1.40
C ALA A 707 -6.72 -3.87 -1.77
N GLU A 708 -6.42 -5.08 -2.24
CA GLU A 708 -7.41 -6.05 -2.74
C GLU A 708 -8.58 -6.28 -1.78
N LYS A 709 -8.32 -6.46 -0.48
CA LYS A 709 -9.37 -6.67 0.53
C LYS A 709 -10.35 -5.50 0.62
N THR A 710 -9.84 -4.27 0.54
CA THR A 710 -10.69 -3.07 0.59
C THR A 710 -11.46 -2.91 -0.72
N ALA A 711 -10.80 -3.11 -1.88
CA ALA A 711 -11.47 -3.09 -3.18
C ALA A 711 -12.58 -4.15 -3.28
N TYR A 712 -12.36 -5.37 -2.74
CA TYR A 712 -13.39 -6.40 -2.61
C TYR A 712 -14.60 -5.91 -1.81
N GLY A 713 -14.36 -5.23 -0.68
CA GLY A 713 -15.44 -4.62 0.10
C GLY A 713 -16.27 -3.59 -0.68
N PHE A 714 -15.62 -2.76 -1.52
CA PHE A 714 -16.32 -1.79 -2.38
C PHE A 714 -17.19 -2.50 -3.43
N VAL A 715 -16.63 -3.49 -4.13
CA VAL A 715 -17.35 -4.25 -5.16
C VAL A 715 -18.55 -4.98 -4.55
N MET A 716 -18.36 -5.71 -3.46
CA MET A 716 -19.44 -6.48 -2.83
C MET A 716 -20.55 -5.59 -2.29
N LYS A 717 -20.21 -4.45 -1.68
CA LYS A 717 -21.19 -3.48 -1.19
C LYS A 717 -22.01 -2.90 -2.34
N TYR A 718 -21.37 -2.56 -3.45
CA TYR A 718 -22.08 -2.08 -4.65
C TYR A 718 -23.04 -3.14 -5.20
N LEU A 719 -22.57 -4.38 -5.39
CA LEU A 719 -23.39 -5.49 -5.88
C LEU A 719 -24.60 -5.76 -4.97
N GLU A 720 -24.42 -5.67 -3.65
CA GLU A 720 -25.50 -5.77 -2.68
C GLU A 720 -26.52 -4.62 -2.82
N GLN A 721 -26.06 -3.39 -3.01
CA GLN A 721 -26.92 -2.21 -3.19
C GLN A 721 -27.80 -2.32 -4.45
N VAL A 722 -27.24 -2.80 -5.56
CA VAL A 722 -28.00 -2.99 -6.82
C VAL A 722 -28.74 -4.33 -6.89
N GLY A 723 -28.63 -5.17 -5.85
CA GLY A 723 -29.30 -6.48 -5.79
C GLY A 723 -28.77 -7.50 -6.79
N GLU A 724 -27.53 -7.32 -7.28
CA GLU A 724 -26.91 -8.20 -8.27
C GLU A 724 -25.97 -9.22 -7.61
N LYS A 725 -25.84 -10.39 -8.25
CA LYS A 725 -24.80 -11.36 -7.94
C LYS A 725 -23.97 -11.61 -9.18
N ARG A 726 -22.65 -11.59 -9.03
CA ARG A 726 -21.67 -11.85 -10.10
C ARG A 726 -20.80 -13.04 -9.72
N ARG A 727 -20.23 -13.73 -10.71
CA ARG A 727 -19.31 -14.86 -10.47
C ARG A 727 -18.03 -14.35 -9.79
N SER A 728 -17.36 -15.22 -9.03
CA SER A 728 -16.13 -14.86 -8.31
C SER A 728 -15.03 -14.38 -9.27
N ALA A 729 -14.94 -14.97 -10.46
CA ALA A 729 -14.02 -14.54 -11.52
C ALA A 729 -14.26 -13.08 -11.95
N GLU A 730 -15.53 -12.67 -12.07
CA GLU A 730 -15.88 -11.29 -12.43
C GLU A 730 -15.63 -10.33 -11.26
N VAL A 731 -15.99 -10.71 -10.03
CA VAL A 731 -15.66 -9.93 -8.83
C VAL A 731 -14.16 -9.69 -8.73
N ASN A 732 -13.33 -10.73 -8.92
CA ASN A 732 -11.88 -10.62 -8.88
C ASN A 732 -11.34 -9.69 -9.99
N ARG A 733 -11.92 -9.71 -11.20
CA ARG A 733 -11.58 -8.76 -12.27
C ARG A 733 -11.84 -7.31 -11.85
N LEU A 734 -13.04 -7.03 -11.32
CA LEU A 734 -13.42 -5.70 -10.82
C LEU A 734 -12.48 -5.23 -9.71
N VAL A 735 -12.18 -6.11 -8.74
CA VAL A 735 -11.26 -5.84 -7.63
C VAL A 735 -9.87 -5.46 -8.13
N ARG A 736 -9.31 -6.19 -9.09
CA ARG A 736 -7.98 -5.90 -9.65
C ARG A 736 -7.92 -4.55 -10.36
N LYS A 737 -8.98 -4.16 -11.07
CA LYS A 737 -9.04 -2.86 -11.78
C LYS A 737 -9.12 -1.68 -10.81
N ILE A 738 -9.85 -1.82 -9.71
CA ILE A 738 -9.98 -0.79 -8.67
C ILE A 738 -8.76 -0.74 -7.72
N THR A 739 -8.02 -1.86 -7.60
CA THR A 739 -6.80 -1.92 -6.79
C THR A 739 -5.76 -0.92 -7.31
N GLY A 740 -5.06 -0.28 -6.37
CA GLY A 740 -4.06 0.76 -6.68
C GLY A 740 -4.62 2.18 -6.78
N VAL A 741 -5.95 2.37 -6.80
CA VAL A 741 -6.56 3.70 -6.71
C VAL A 741 -6.13 4.39 -5.41
N ARG A 742 -5.66 5.63 -5.52
CA ARG A 742 -5.23 6.41 -4.36
C ARG A 742 -6.40 6.67 -3.43
N ARG A 743 -6.16 6.47 -2.13
CA ARG A 743 -7.13 6.74 -1.06
C ARG A 743 -6.63 7.78 -0.07
N THR A 744 -5.37 7.70 0.33
CA THR A 744 -4.78 8.60 1.34
C THR A 744 -3.28 8.80 1.08
N THR A 745 -2.64 9.59 1.93
CA THR A 745 -1.18 9.74 1.98
C THR A 745 -0.71 9.52 3.41
N GLY A 746 0.54 9.13 3.57
CA GLY A 746 1.14 8.86 4.87
C GLY A 746 2.61 9.24 4.89
N GLN A 747 3.32 8.72 5.88
CA GLN A 747 4.74 8.95 6.08
C GLN A 747 5.50 7.62 6.06
N HIS A 748 6.73 7.65 5.55
CA HIS A 748 7.65 6.53 5.64
C HIS A 748 7.96 6.24 7.12
N PRO A 749 8.19 4.98 7.53
CA PRO A 749 8.46 4.62 8.92
C PRO A 749 9.75 5.22 9.50
N GLY A 750 10.73 5.61 8.69
CA GLY A 750 11.99 6.21 9.17
C GLY A 750 12.75 7.09 8.19
N GLY A 751 12.25 7.24 6.96
CA GLY A 751 13.04 7.79 5.85
C GLY A 751 13.04 9.30 5.89
N MET A 752 14.21 9.89 6.10
CA MET A 752 14.43 11.34 6.03
C MET A 752 15.15 11.65 4.71
N MET A 753 14.50 12.42 3.84
CA MET A 753 15.06 12.90 2.58
C MET A 753 15.88 14.15 2.84
N VAL A 754 17.15 14.15 2.44
CA VAL A 754 18.07 15.28 2.64
C VAL A 754 18.30 16.00 1.32
N VAL A 755 17.94 17.28 1.28
CA VAL A 755 18.13 18.17 0.13
C VAL A 755 19.47 18.89 0.27
N PRO A 756 20.33 18.91 -0.76
CA PRO A 756 21.57 19.69 -0.74
C PRO A 756 21.34 21.19 -0.48
N GLU A 757 22.30 21.85 0.17
CA GLU A 757 22.22 23.28 0.50
C GLU A 757 22.11 24.20 -0.73
N ASP A 758 22.61 23.76 -1.89
CA ASP A 758 22.58 24.51 -3.15
C ASP A 758 21.33 24.26 -4.00
N MET A 759 20.37 23.48 -3.49
CA MET A 759 19.12 23.12 -4.18
C MET A 759 17.90 23.32 -3.27
N GLU A 760 16.71 23.32 -3.87
CA GLU A 760 15.44 23.38 -3.12
C GLU A 760 14.69 22.05 -3.29
N ILE A 761 13.81 21.71 -2.34
CA ILE A 761 12.97 20.50 -2.46
C ILE A 761 12.14 20.48 -3.76
N TYR A 762 11.72 21.65 -4.22
CA TYR A 762 10.95 21.82 -5.46
C TYR A 762 11.74 21.56 -6.75
N ASP A 763 13.05 21.32 -6.68
CA ASP A 763 13.81 20.77 -7.81
C ASP A 763 13.57 19.26 -7.99
N PHE A 764 12.95 18.60 -7.01
CA PHE A 764 12.74 17.16 -6.96
C PHE A 764 11.27 16.78 -6.81
N THR A 765 10.54 17.42 -5.90
CA THR A 765 9.18 17.02 -5.55
C THR A 765 8.41 18.15 -4.86
N PRO A 766 7.08 18.22 -5.00
CA PRO A 766 6.28 18.99 -4.05
C PRO A 766 6.40 18.40 -2.64
N ILE A 767 5.99 19.17 -1.66
CA ILE A 767 5.78 18.77 -0.26
C ILE A 767 4.31 18.88 0.14
N GLN A 768 3.90 18.12 1.15
CA GLN A 768 2.56 18.13 1.73
C GLN A 768 2.59 17.65 3.19
N TYR A 769 1.47 17.82 3.92
CA TYR A 769 1.27 17.13 5.20
C TYR A 769 0.79 15.68 4.97
N PRO A 770 1.24 14.70 5.78
CA PRO A 770 0.75 13.33 5.70
C PRO A 770 -0.75 13.32 6.04
N ALA A 771 -1.56 12.63 5.24
CA ALA A 771 -3.02 12.63 5.33
C ALA A 771 -3.68 14.03 5.31
N ASN A 772 -2.95 15.06 4.85
CA ASN A 772 -3.33 16.48 4.95
C ASN A 772 -3.53 16.99 6.39
N ASP A 773 -2.88 16.37 7.39
CA ASP A 773 -2.95 16.79 8.79
C ASP A 773 -1.66 17.52 9.24
N GLY A 774 -1.75 18.84 9.34
CA GLY A 774 -0.65 19.70 9.78
C GLY A 774 -0.41 19.74 11.30
N SER A 775 -1.24 19.08 12.11
CA SER A 775 -1.15 19.16 13.58
C SER A 775 0.17 18.61 14.15
N SER A 776 0.77 17.63 13.45
CA SER A 776 2.06 17.04 13.83
C SER A 776 3.26 17.92 13.48
N GLY A 777 3.10 18.90 12.57
CA GLY A 777 4.19 19.70 12.02
C GLY A 777 5.15 18.93 11.09
N ILE A 778 4.89 17.64 10.82
CA ILE A 778 5.71 16.78 9.96
C ILE A 778 5.40 17.08 8.50
N VAL A 779 6.42 17.46 7.73
CA VAL A 779 6.30 17.71 6.29
C VAL A 779 6.82 16.51 5.52
N THR A 780 6.01 16.02 4.59
CA THR A 780 6.35 14.87 3.73
C THR A 780 6.61 15.28 2.28
N THR A 781 7.46 14.54 1.58
CA THR A 781 7.52 14.60 0.11
C THR A 781 6.18 14.16 -0.50
N HIS A 782 5.77 14.80 -1.59
CA HIS A 782 4.51 14.49 -2.29
C HIS A 782 4.66 13.27 -3.17
N PHE A 783 5.84 13.11 -3.78
CA PHE A 783 6.26 11.86 -4.38
C PHE A 783 6.72 10.88 -3.29
N ASP A 784 6.46 9.60 -3.52
CA ASP A 784 7.03 8.56 -2.68
C ASP A 784 8.55 8.43 -2.89
N TYR A 785 9.19 7.68 -2.01
CA TYR A 785 10.63 7.46 -2.06
C TYR A 785 11.09 6.85 -3.40
N HIS A 786 10.34 5.91 -3.98
CA HIS A 786 10.74 5.20 -5.21
C HIS A 786 10.82 6.14 -6.41
N ALA A 787 10.08 7.25 -6.41
CA ALA A 787 10.18 8.27 -7.43
C ALA A 787 11.46 9.11 -7.35
N ILE A 788 12.11 9.21 -6.18
CA ILE A 788 13.23 10.12 -5.91
C ILE A 788 14.49 9.42 -5.36
N GLU A 789 14.49 8.09 -5.29
CA GLU A 789 15.59 7.27 -4.72
C GLU A 789 16.92 7.46 -5.44
N ASP A 790 16.88 7.68 -6.74
CA ASP A 790 18.08 7.93 -7.55
C ASP A 790 18.55 9.40 -7.50
N CYS A 791 17.80 10.28 -6.83
CA CYS A 791 17.98 11.73 -6.88
C CYS A 791 18.50 12.32 -5.57
N LEU A 792 17.94 11.85 -4.45
CA LEU A 792 18.19 12.38 -3.12
C LEU A 792 18.64 11.28 -2.18
N VAL A 793 19.47 11.66 -1.23
CA VAL A 793 19.91 10.78 -0.16
C VAL A 793 18.77 10.59 0.83
N LYS A 794 18.53 9.33 1.20
CA LYS A 794 17.65 8.95 2.29
C LYS A 794 18.48 8.51 3.50
N LEU A 795 18.17 9.07 4.67
CA LEU A 795 18.64 8.56 5.95
C LEU A 795 17.51 7.74 6.58
N ASP A 796 17.67 6.42 6.66
CA ASP A 796 16.66 5.55 7.27
C ASP A 796 16.88 5.46 8.79
N ILE A 797 16.25 6.40 9.50
CA ILE A 797 16.23 6.51 10.95
C ILE A 797 14.99 5.73 11.43
N LEU A 798 15.14 4.41 11.56
CA LEU A 798 14.04 3.49 11.85
C LEU A 798 13.89 3.30 13.36
N GLY A 799 12.64 3.17 13.83
CA GLY A 799 12.32 2.78 15.19
C GLY A 799 12.31 1.26 15.30
N HIS A 800 12.99 0.72 16.31
CA HIS A 800 13.05 -0.71 16.56
C HIS A 800 12.93 -1.00 18.06
N ASP A 801 12.31 -2.13 18.42
CA ASP A 801 12.08 -2.50 19.82
C ASP A 801 13.37 -2.96 20.50
N ALA A 802 14.24 -3.71 19.81
CA ALA A 802 15.45 -4.26 20.43
C ALA A 802 16.37 -3.21 21.09
N PRO A 803 16.69 -2.05 20.46
CA PRO A 803 17.38 -0.96 21.15
C PRO A 803 16.63 -0.43 22.39
N THR A 804 15.30 -0.30 22.32
CA THR A 804 14.48 0.09 23.48
C THR A 804 14.58 -0.95 24.60
N MET A 805 14.48 -2.24 24.26
CA MET A 805 14.61 -3.33 25.23
C MET A 805 15.97 -3.31 25.91
N LEU A 806 17.06 -3.21 25.14
CA LEU A 806 18.42 -3.16 25.68
C LEU A 806 18.62 -1.95 26.60
N ARG A 807 18.07 -0.79 26.24
CA ARG A 807 18.10 0.39 27.11
C ARG A 807 17.39 0.13 28.43
N MET A 808 16.14 -0.36 28.38
CA MET A 808 15.36 -0.66 29.59
C MET A 808 16.04 -1.72 30.46
N LEU A 809 16.63 -2.75 29.84
CA LEU A 809 17.37 -3.79 30.55
C LEU A 809 18.61 -3.24 31.23
N SER A 810 19.37 -2.37 30.56
CA SER A 810 20.51 -1.68 31.15
C SER A 810 20.07 -0.81 32.33
N ASP A 811 19.01 -0.01 32.18
CA ASP A 811 18.49 0.85 33.26
C ASP A 811 17.99 0.04 34.48
N LEU A 812 17.35 -1.12 34.24
CA LEU A 812 16.82 -1.97 35.31
C LEU A 812 17.90 -2.78 36.05
N THR A 813 19.01 -3.11 35.38
CA THR A 813 20.04 -4.02 35.93
C THR A 813 21.36 -3.34 36.27
N GLY A 814 21.62 -2.16 35.71
CA GLY A 814 22.90 -1.45 35.78
C GLY A 814 24.01 -2.07 34.92
N ILE A 815 23.68 -3.03 34.04
CA ILE A 815 24.66 -3.72 33.19
C ILE A 815 24.84 -2.95 31.89
N ASP A 816 26.10 -2.75 31.51
CA ASP A 816 26.43 -2.26 30.19
C ASP A 816 26.22 -3.38 29.16
N VAL A 817 25.29 -3.15 28.24
CA VAL A 817 24.94 -4.13 27.20
C VAL A 817 26.06 -4.37 26.21
N GLN A 818 27.00 -3.42 26.05
CA GLN A 818 28.12 -3.57 25.12
C GLN A 818 29.19 -4.54 25.64
N GLU A 819 29.28 -4.73 26.95
CA GLU A 819 30.25 -5.60 27.63
C GLU A 819 29.76 -7.06 27.77
N ILE A 820 28.56 -7.38 27.30
CA ILE A 820 28.00 -8.74 27.36
C ILE A 820 28.73 -9.67 26.38
N PRO A 821 29.31 -10.80 26.83
CA PRO A 821 29.96 -11.76 25.95
C PRO A 821 28.95 -12.44 25.03
N LEU A 822 29.28 -12.52 23.73
CA LEU A 822 28.40 -13.08 22.69
C LEU A 822 28.46 -14.62 22.58
N ASP A 823 29.18 -15.26 23.49
CA ASP A 823 29.42 -16.70 23.55
C ASP A 823 29.12 -17.29 24.95
N ASP A 824 28.38 -16.57 25.81
CA ASP A 824 27.96 -17.07 27.12
C ASP A 824 27.25 -18.44 26.99
N PRO A 825 27.81 -19.54 27.56
CA PRO A 825 27.29 -20.88 27.33
C PRO A 825 25.84 -21.07 27.82
N ALA A 826 25.47 -20.42 28.93
CA ALA A 826 24.13 -20.51 29.48
C ALA A 826 23.11 -19.84 28.53
N THR A 827 23.45 -18.66 28.02
CA THR A 827 22.65 -17.94 27.01
C THR A 827 22.56 -18.71 25.71
N MET A 828 23.66 -19.22 25.17
CA MET A 828 23.68 -20.00 23.93
C MET A 828 22.82 -21.27 24.05
N SER A 829 22.78 -21.91 25.23
CA SER A 829 22.02 -23.14 25.43
C SER A 829 20.50 -22.98 25.23
N ILE A 830 19.92 -21.79 25.44
CA ILE A 830 18.46 -21.60 25.33
C ILE A 830 17.95 -21.72 23.89
N PHE A 831 18.82 -21.56 22.90
CA PHE A 831 18.47 -21.73 21.49
C PHE A 831 18.28 -23.21 21.11
N SER A 832 18.63 -24.15 21.99
CA SER A 832 18.58 -25.60 21.75
C SER A 832 17.98 -26.41 22.91
N SER A 833 17.71 -25.79 24.05
CA SER A 833 17.28 -26.46 25.28
C SER A 833 16.51 -25.51 26.23
N LEU A 834 15.86 -26.09 27.24
CA LEU A 834 15.25 -25.39 28.38
C LEU A 834 16.06 -25.46 29.67
N GLU A 835 17.18 -26.17 29.67
CA GLU A 835 17.96 -26.50 30.87
C GLU A 835 18.39 -25.24 31.64
N ALA A 836 18.98 -24.25 30.96
CA ALA A 836 19.39 -22.99 31.60
C ALA A 836 18.22 -22.16 32.15
N LEU A 837 16.98 -22.43 31.72
CA LEU A 837 15.78 -21.77 32.24
C LEU A 837 15.12 -22.55 33.40
N ASN A 838 15.60 -23.76 33.71
CA ASN A 838 15.00 -24.71 34.66
C ASN A 838 13.52 -25.03 34.34
N LEU A 839 13.20 -25.20 33.06
CA LEU A 839 11.85 -25.49 32.57
C LEU A 839 11.77 -26.84 31.87
N LYS A 840 10.55 -27.37 31.77
CA LYS A 840 10.20 -28.54 30.95
C LYS A 840 9.27 -28.15 29.80
N GLU A 841 9.33 -28.91 28.72
CA GLU A 841 8.55 -28.66 27.51
C GLU A 841 7.04 -28.61 27.80
N GLU A 842 6.53 -29.46 28.68
CA GLU A 842 5.10 -29.53 29.00
C GLU A 842 4.58 -28.25 29.67
N GLN A 843 5.47 -27.44 30.27
CA GLN A 843 5.09 -26.21 30.94
C GLN A 843 4.82 -25.08 29.95
N ILE A 844 5.54 -25.03 28.83
CA ILE A 844 5.54 -23.89 27.89
C ILE A 844 5.26 -24.27 26.43
N GLY A 845 5.06 -25.57 26.13
CA GLY A 845 4.68 -26.06 24.80
C GLY A 845 5.80 -26.07 23.75
N THR A 846 7.06 -25.87 24.15
CA THR A 846 8.20 -25.86 23.23
C THR A 846 9.47 -26.37 23.93
N PRO A 847 10.37 -27.08 23.22
CA PRO A 847 11.62 -27.59 23.81
C PRO A 847 12.80 -26.60 23.74
N VAL A 848 12.58 -25.36 23.25
CA VAL A 848 13.61 -24.30 23.17
C VAL A 848 13.22 -23.08 24.00
N GLY A 849 14.21 -22.42 24.59
CA GLY A 849 14.05 -21.33 25.54
C GLY A 849 14.01 -19.93 24.93
N THR A 850 13.57 -19.76 23.69
CA THR A 850 13.67 -18.47 22.95
C THR A 850 12.38 -17.64 22.94
N LEU A 851 11.33 -18.04 23.67
CA LEU A 851 10.10 -17.25 23.81
C LEU A 851 10.40 -15.79 24.23
N GLY A 852 9.81 -14.82 23.52
CA GLY A 852 10.03 -13.39 23.76
C GLY A 852 11.41 -12.84 23.36
N VAL A 853 12.33 -13.67 22.85
CA VAL A 853 13.59 -13.20 22.25
C VAL A 853 13.29 -12.72 20.83
N PRO A 854 13.67 -11.48 20.44
CA PRO A 854 13.44 -10.97 19.09
C PRO A 854 14.04 -11.89 18.02
N GLU A 855 13.36 -12.02 16.88
CA GLU A 855 13.63 -13.00 15.80
C GLU A 855 13.35 -14.46 16.21
N PHE A 856 14.01 -14.94 17.26
CA PHE A 856 14.06 -16.35 17.64
C PHE A 856 12.84 -16.87 18.41
N GLY A 857 11.99 -15.98 18.92
CA GLY A 857 10.78 -16.33 19.66
C GLY A 857 9.56 -16.67 18.80
N THR A 858 9.61 -16.39 17.49
CA THR A 858 8.48 -16.66 16.59
C THR A 858 8.24 -18.17 16.45
N PRO A 859 7.00 -18.64 16.25
CA PRO A 859 6.73 -20.07 16.05
C PRO A 859 7.54 -20.69 14.90
N PHE A 860 7.72 -19.93 13.81
CA PHE A 860 8.50 -20.37 12.65
C PHE A 860 9.98 -20.59 13.00
N VAL A 861 10.63 -19.61 13.64
CA VAL A 861 12.05 -19.73 13.98
C VAL A 861 12.27 -20.73 15.11
N ARG A 862 11.35 -20.84 16.08
CA ARG A 862 11.41 -21.91 17.09
C ARG A 862 11.42 -23.28 16.43
N GLN A 863 10.56 -23.53 15.44
CA GLN A 863 10.57 -24.80 14.71
C GLN A 863 11.93 -25.05 14.00
N MET A 864 12.54 -24.01 13.42
CA MET A 864 13.89 -24.12 12.84
C MET A 864 14.93 -24.47 13.89
N LEU A 865 14.89 -23.84 15.07
CA LEU A 865 15.79 -24.13 16.19
C LEU A 865 15.64 -25.57 16.69
N VAL A 866 14.41 -26.10 16.77
CA VAL A 866 14.16 -27.50 17.15
C VAL A 866 14.79 -28.48 16.16
N GLU A 867 14.73 -28.17 14.87
CA GLU A 867 15.28 -29.02 13.80
C GLU A 867 16.80 -28.92 13.68
N THR A 868 17.38 -27.75 13.98
CA THR A 868 18.80 -27.46 13.73
C THR A 868 19.69 -27.52 14.97
N ARG A 869 19.13 -27.24 16.16
CA ARG A 869 19.82 -27.22 17.47
C ARG A 869 21.18 -26.52 17.42
N PRO A 870 21.23 -25.22 17.11
CA PRO A 870 22.49 -24.47 17.02
C PRO A 870 23.26 -24.49 18.34
N THR A 871 24.58 -24.51 18.23
CA THR A 871 25.55 -24.56 19.33
C THR A 871 26.52 -23.38 19.34
N THR A 872 26.57 -22.61 18.24
CA THR A 872 27.51 -21.50 18.04
C THR A 872 26.79 -20.21 17.63
N PHE A 873 27.42 -19.06 17.83
CA PHE A 873 26.89 -17.77 17.41
C PHE A 873 26.79 -17.68 15.88
N GLY A 874 27.80 -18.21 15.17
CA GLY A 874 27.77 -18.31 13.71
C GLY A 874 26.58 -19.08 13.17
N GLU A 875 26.14 -20.15 13.84
CA GLU A 875 24.92 -20.89 13.46
C GLU A 875 23.65 -20.07 13.69
N LEU A 876 23.57 -19.24 14.75
CA LEU A 876 22.45 -18.32 14.95
C LEU A 876 22.35 -17.28 13.84
N VAL A 877 23.48 -16.73 13.38
CA VAL A 877 23.54 -15.81 12.23
C VAL A 877 22.97 -16.49 10.98
N ARG A 878 23.29 -17.77 10.77
CA ARG A 878 22.77 -18.53 9.62
C ARG A 878 21.28 -18.82 9.74
N ILE A 879 20.79 -19.17 10.93
CA ILE A 879 19.36 -19.35 11.19
C ILE A 879 18.60 -18.04 10.96
N SER A 880 19.14 -16.91 11.41
CA SER A 880 18.57 -15.59 11.12
C SER A 880 18.48 -15.34 9.61
N GLY A 881 19.55 -15.62 8.85
CA GLY A 881 19.49 -15.51 7.38
C GLY A 881 18.41 -16.40 6.75
N LEU A 882 18.32 -17.67 7.19
CA LEU A 882 17.37 -18.66 6.68
C LEU A 882 15.91 -18.35 7.05
N SER A 883 15.68 -17.69 8.18
CA SER A 883 14.32 -17.35 8.63
C SER A 883 13.70 -16.19 7.87
N HIS A 884 14.50 -15.45 7.09
CA HIS A 884 14.08 -14.26 6.37
C HIS A 884 14.13 -14.48 4.86
N GLY A 885 12.95 -14.53 4.24
CA GLY A 885 12.79 -14.63 2.78
C GLY A 885 11.97 -15.84 2.35
N THR A 886 11.11 -15.63 1.35
CA THR A 886 10.30 -16.71 0.77
C THR A 886 11.20 -17.70 0.02
N ASN A 887 10.94 -19.00 0.19
CA ASN A 887 11.66 -20.10 -0.45
C ASN A 887 13.17 -20.18 -0.09
N VAL A 888 13.57 -19.64 1.07
CA VAL A 888 14.92 -19.81 1.63
C VAL A 888 14.99 -21.08 2.48
N TRP A 889 14.16 -21.18 3.52
CA TRP A 889 14.07 -22.36 4.38
C TRP A 889 13.10 -23.42 3.83
N ASN A 890 11.80 -23.11 3.82
CA ASN A 890 10.74 -24.02 3.38
C ASN A 890 10.94 -24.41 1.91
N SER A 891 10.80 -25.72 1.62
CA SER A 891 10.94 -26.29 0.26
C SER A 891 12.32 -26.08 -0.39
N ASN A 892 13.32 -25.69 0.40
CA ASN A 892 14.69 -25.43 -0.04
C ASN A 892 15.71 -25.94 1.00
N ALA A 893 16.32 -25.08 1.82
CA ALA A 893 17.37 -25.48 2.77
C ALA A 893 16.88 -26.57 3.75
N GLN A 894 15.64 -26.50 4.21
CA GLN A 894 15.06 -27.50 5.10
C GLN A 894 15.06 -28.91 4.48
N ASP A 895 14.64 -29.01 3.22
CA ASP A 895 14.56 -30.30 2.52
C ASP A 895 15.95 -30.87 2.24
N LEU A 896 16.90 -30.00 1.87
CA LEU A 896 18.30 -30.40 1.63
C LEU A 896 18.98 -30.90 2.90
N ILE A 897 18.71 -30.26 4.04
CA ILE A 897 19.23 -30.66 5.36
C ILE A 897 18.59 -31.98 5.80
N ARG A 898 17.26 -32.13 5.67
CA ARG A 898 16.55 -33.38 6.00
C ARG A 898 16.96 -34.56 5.12
N ALA A 899 17.29 -34.29 3.85
CA ALA A 899 17.80 -35.28 2.92
C ALA A 899 19.29 -35.63 3.14
N GLY A 900 19.99 -34.94 4.03
CA GLY A 900 21.43 -35.13 4.28
C GLY A 900 22.32 -34.73 3.10
N ILE A 901 21.83 -33.86 2.21
CA ILE A 901 22.59 -33.34 1.06
C ILE A 901 23.55 -32.23 1.50
N THR A 902 23.13 -31.42 2.47
CA THR A 902 23.92 -30.36 3.13
C THR A 902 23.56 -30.32 4.61
N ASP A 903 24.26 -29.51 5.39
CA ASP A 903 23.97 -29.21 6.79
C ASP A 903 23.76 -27.69 7.00
N LEU A 904 23.52 -27.30 8.25
CA LEU A 904 23.34 -25.88 8.61
C LEU A 904 24.59 -25.06 8.26
N SER A 905 25.80 -25.58 8.47
CA SER A 905 27.05 -24.85 8.24
C SER A 905 27.37 -24.60 6.76
N ASN A 906 26.89 -25.45 5.84
CA ASN A 906 27.19 -25.34 4.41
C ASN A 906 26.03 -24.86 3.51
N CYS A 907 24.79 -24.77 4.01
CA CYS A 907 23.65 -24.29 3.21
C CYS A 907 23.77 -22.80 2.81
N ILE A 908 22.89 -22.30 1.94
CA ILE A 908 22.86 -20.87 1.58
C ILE A 908 21.98 -20.13 2.59
N ALA A 909 22.59 -19.38 3.52
CA ALA A 909 21.85 -18.68 4.57
C ALA A 909 21.78 -17.17 4.34
N CYS A 910 22.86 -16.57 3.82
CA CYS A 910 22.93 -15.15 3.48
C CYS A 910 23.40 -14.98 2.04
N ARG A 911 23.13 -13.81 1.43
CA ARG A 911 23.61 -13.53 0.06
C ARG A 911 25.14 -13.57 -0.03
N ASP A 912 25.81 -13.09 1.01
CA ASP A 912 27.26 -13.06 1.11
C ASP A 912 27.86 -14.46 0.99
N ASP A 913 27.17 -15.49 1.49
CA ASP A 913 27.61 -16.89 1.38
C ASP A 913 27.76 -17.31 -0.09
N ILE A 914 26.89 -16.84 -0.99
CA ILE A 914 26.98 -17.12 -2.43
C ILE A 914 28.26 -16.52 -3.01
N MET A 915 28.49 -15.24 -2.74
CA MET A 915 29.65 -14.55 -3.27
C MET A 915 30.96 -15.16 -2.76
N VAL A 916 31.07 -15.37 -1.45
CA VAL A 916 32.26 -15.93 -0.80
C VAL A 916 32.50 -17.37 -1.29
N TYR A 917 31.46 -18.21 -1.33
CA TYR A 917 31.58 -19.58 -1.81
C TYR A 917 32.05 -19.65 -3.27
N LEU A 918 31.45 -18.86 -4.17
CA LEU A 918 31.84 -18.84 -5.59
C LEU A 918 33.28 -18.35 -5.79
N ILE A 919 33.72 -17.34 -5.03
CA ILE A 919 35.12 -16.90 -5.04
C ILE A 919 36.04 -18.02 -4.54
N HIS A 920 35.66 -18.76 -3.49
CA HIS A 920 36.42 -19.90 -3.01
C HIS A 920 36.49 -21.06 -4.03
N GLN A 921 35.47 -21.23 -4.87
CA GLN A 921 35.49 -22.18 -6.01
C GLN A 921 36.32 -21.67 -7.21
N GLY A 922 36.85 -20.44 -7.16
CA GLY A 922 37.72 -19.87 -8.17
C GLY A 922 37.04 -18.98 -9.21
N LEU A 923 35.75 -18.66 -9.04
CA LEU A 923 35.08 -17.70 -9.93
C LEU A 923 35.66 -16.28 -9.73
N ALA A 924 35.67 -15.50 -10.81
CA ALA A 924 36.02 -14.09 -10.74
C ALA A 924 35.04 -13.35 -9.80
N ALA A 925 35.57 -12.47 -8.96
CA ALA A 925 34.79 -11.80 -7.93
C ALA A 925 33.60 -10.99 -8.50
N GLY A 926 33.77 -10.40 -9.70
CA GLY A 926 32.70 -9.71 -10.42
C GLY A 926 31.54 -10.62 -10.83
N ASP A 927 31.81 -11.83 -11.30
CA ASP A 927 30.77 -12.81 -11.64
C ASP A 927 30.07 -13.34 -10.39
N ALA A 928 30.83 -13.63 -9.33
CA ALA A 928 30.27 -14.06 -8.05
C ALA A 928 29.30 -13.02 -7.46
N PHE A 929 29.66 -11.74 -7.49
CA PHE A 929 28.80 -10.65 -7.05
C PHE A 929 27.54 -10.50 -7.91
N ARG A 930 27.66 -10.56 -9.24
CA ARG A 930 26.52 -10.49 -10.15
C ARG A 930 25.53 -11.63 -9.90
N ILE A 931 26.03 -12.85 -9.75
CA ILE A 931 25.21 -14.04 -9.44
C ILE A 931 24.51 -13.87 -8.08
N MET A 932 25.25 -13.46 -7.04
CA MET A 932 24.68 -13.16 -5.72
C MET A 932 23.53 -12.14 -5.80
N GLU A 933 23.75 -11.00 -6.48
CA GLU A 933 22.74 -9.94 -6.59
C GLU A 933 21.52 -10.37 -7.42
N GLN A 934 21.68 -11.27 -8.38
CA GLN A 934 20.58 -11.84 -9.15
C GLN A 934 19.72 -12.79 -8.30
N VAL A 935 20.38 -13.73 -7.60
CA VAL A 935 19.72 -14.73 -6.74
C VAL A 935 18.99 -14.08 -5.57
N ARG A 936 19.62 -13.12 -4.88
CA ARG A 936 18.98 -12.44 -3.72
C ARG A 936 17.74 -11.62 -4.10
N LYS A 937 17.55 -11.32 -5.39
CA LYS A 937 16.37 -10.60 -5.94
C LYS A 937 15.33 -11.55 -6.55
N GLY A 938 15.50 -12.86 -6.39
CA GLY A 938 14.56 -13.85 -6.92
C GLY A 938 14.54 -13.96 -8.45
N ARG A 939 15.59 -13.49 -9.12
CA ARG A 939 15.68 -13.53 -10.59
C ARG A 939 16.16 -14.87 -11.13
N GLY A 940 16.49 -15.84 -10.26
CA GLY A 940 17.06 -17.13 -10.62
C GLY A 940 18.46 -17.02 -11.25
N LEU A 941 18.94 -18.06 -11.91
CA LEU A 941 20.21 -18.12 -12.63
C LEU A 941 19.97 -18.19 -14.14
N THR A 942 20.81 -17.54 -14.94
CA THR A 942 20.76 -17.71 -16.40
C THR A 942 21.46 -19.00 -16.85
N GLU A 943 21.21 -19.47 -18.06
CA GLU A 943 21.93 -20.63 -18.63
C GLU A 943 23.46 -20.44 -18.63
N LYS A 944 23.93 -19.20 -18.84
CA LYS A 944 25.35 -18.84 -18.77
C LYS A 944 25.90 -18.98 -17.35
N ASP A 945 25.13 -18.57 -16.35
CA ASP A 945 25.53 -18.69 -14.94
C ASP A 945 25.65 -20.15 -14.51
N VAL A 946 24.66 -20.96 -14.89
CA VAL A 946 24.66 -22.41 -14.62
C VAL A 946 25.89 -23.07 -15.24
N ALA A 947 26.22 -22.74 -16.48
CA ALA A 947 27.41 -23.29 -17.15
C ALA A 947 28.71 -22.88 -16.44
N LEU A 948 28.85 -21.60 -16.07
CA LEU A 948 30.02 -21.06 -15.37
C LEU A 948 30.21 -21.69 -13.98
N MET A 949 29.12 -21.83 -13.23
CA MET A 949 29.11 -22.48 -11.92
C MET A 949 29.54 -23.96 -12.04
N LYS A 950 29.04 -24.68 -13.06
CA LYS A 950 29.44 -26.08 -13.31
C LYS A 950 30.90 -26.22 -13.73
N GLU A 951 31.44 -25.29 -14.53
CA GLU A 951 32.86 -25.27 -14.91
C GLU A 951 33.78 -25.21 -13.67
N HIS A 952 33.33 -24.52 -12.62
CA HIS A 952 34.04 -24.40 -11.35
C HIS A 952 33.59 -25.42 -10.29
N ASN A 953 32.99 -26.55 -10.72
CA ASN A 953 32.58 -27.66 -9.86
C ASN A 953 31.55 -27.32 -8.77
N VAL A 954 30.72 -26.30 -8.98
CA VAL A 954 29.58 -26.03 -8.08
C VAL A 954 28.53 -27.13 -8.22
N PRO A 955 28.08 -27.77 -7.11
CA PRO A 955 27.10 -28.86 -7.17
C PRO A 955 25.73 -28.47 -7.72
N ASP A 956 25.03 -29.41 -8.37
CA ASP A 956 23.69 -29.19 -8.92
C ASP A 956 22.68 -28.74 -7.85
N TRP A 957 22.74 -29.30 -6.64
CA TRP A 957 21.84 -28.92 -5.55
C TRP A 957 21.99 -27.44 -5.17
N TYR A 958 23.20 -26.89 -5.27
CA TYR A 958 23.49 -25.49 -4.95
C TYR A 958 22.86 -24.56 -5.99
N ILE A 959 22.96 -24.95 -7.26
CA ILE A 959 22.34 -24.27 -8.40
C ILE A 959 20.82 -24.29 -8.29
N GLU A 960 20.23 -25.44 -7.94
CA GLU A 960 18.79 -25.56 -7.73
C GLU A 960 18.32 -24.70 -6.54
N SER A 961 19.08 -24.68 -5.45
CA SER A 961 18.79 -23.82 -4.29
C SER A 961 18.79 -22.34 -4.66
N CYS A 962 19.78 -21.89 -5.44
CA CYS A 962 19.84 -20.51 -5.96
C CYS A 962 18.61 -20.12 -6.79
N ASN A 963 18.05 -21.05 -7.57
CA ASN A 963 16.87 -20.79 -8.39
C ASN A 963 15.55 -20.72 -7.59
N LYS A 964 15.53 -21.29 -6.38
CA LYS A 964 14.34 -21.26 -5.50
C LYS A 964 14.25 -19.98 -4.68
N ILE A 965 15.38 -19.42 -4.26
CA ILE A 965 15.46 -18.24 -3.40
C ILE A 965 14.75 -17.07 -4.06
N SER A 966 13.71 -16.53 -3.42
CA SER A 966 12.96 -15.37 -3.93
C SER A 966 13.48 -14.06 -3.38
N TYR A 967 14.06 -14.09 -2.17
CA TYR A 967 14.70 -12.95 -1.52
C TYR A 967 15.65 -13.45 -0.41
N MET A 968 16.75 -12.74 -0.15
CA MET A 968 17.71 -13.13 0.90
C MET A 968 18.47 -11.95 1.52
N PHE A 969 18.71 -12.03 2.84
CA PHE A 969 19.38 -10.99 3.63
C PHE A 969 20.91 -10.93 3.46
N PRO A 970 21.54 -9.76 3.70
CA PRO A 970 22.98 -9.65 3.93
C PRO A 970 23.41 -10.20 5.31
N LYS A 971 24.59 -10.82 5.35
CA LYS A 971 25.19 -11.37 6.58
C LYS A 971 25.41 -10.30 7.65
N ALA A 972 25.82 -9.09 7.25
CA ALA A 972 25.97 -7.95 8.17
C ALA A 972 24.69 -7.63 8.96
N HIS A 973 23.53 -7.69 8.29
CA HIS A 973 22.23 -7.48 8.92
C HIS A 973 21.91 -8.61 9.91
N ALA A 974 22.10 -9.86 9.49
CA ALA A 974 21.89 -11.02 10.35
C ALA A 974 22.77 -10.96 11.60
N VAL A 975 24.06 -10.64 11.47
CA VAL A 975 24.98 -10.47 12.60
C VAL A 975 24.46 -9.41 13.58
N ALA A 976 24.10 -8.22 13.09
CA ALA A 976 23.63 -7.14 13.96
C ALA A 976 22.37 -7.52 14.75
N TYR A 977 21.41 -8.18 14.09
CA TYR A 977 20.18 -8.63 14.74
C TYR A 977 20.45 -9.73 15.77
N VAL A 978 21.28 -10.72 15.42
CA VAL A 978 21.66 -11.80 16.34
C VAL A 978 22.43 -11.24 17.54
N THR A 979 23.33 -10.27 17.37
CA THR A 979 24.01 -9.60 18.49
C THR A 979 23.01 -8.97 19.46
N MET A 980 22.01 -8.23 18.96
CA MET A 980 20.97 -7.63 19.81
C MET A 980 20.10 -8.69 20.50
N SER A 981 19.64 -9.70 19.76
CA SER A 981 18.82 -10.79 20.31
C SER A 981 19.57 -11.62 21.33
N PHE A 982 20.86 -11.88 21.13
CA PHE A 982 21.71 -12.61 22.07
C PHE A 982 21.91 -11.82 23.36
N ARG A 983 22.19 -10.51 23.27
CA ARG A 983 22.26 -9.64 24.46
C ARG A 983 20.95 -9.61 25.23
N ILE A 984 19.80 -9.58 24.55
CA ILE A 984 18.48 -9.67 25.20
C ILE A 984 18.29 -11.06 25.86
N ALA A 985 18.70 -12.13 25.18
CA ALA A 985 18.66 -13.50 25.71
C ALA A 985 19.54 -13.67 26.97
N TYR A 986 20.67 -12.97 27.04
CA TYR A 986 21.51 -12.94 28.25
C TYR A 986 20.71 -12.47 29.46
N PHE A 987 19.95 -11.39 29.34
CA PHE A 987 19.07 -10.93 30.42
C PHE A 987 17.92 -11.91 30.71
N LYS A 988 17.41 -12.63 29.71
CA LYS A 988 16.41 -13.68 29.94
C LYS A 988 16.93 -14.78 30.85
N VAL A 989 18.20 -15.19 30.68
CA VAL A 989 18.84 -16.23 31.49
C VAL A 989 19.20 -15.69 32.86
N HIS A 990 19.96 -14.59 32.91
CA HIS A 990 20.61 -14.11 34.13
C HIS A 990 19.76 -13.13 34.95
N TYR A 991 18.80 -12.43 34.32
CA TYR A 991 17.96 -11.37 34.94
C TYR A 991 16.48 -11.50 34.54
N PRO A 992 15.82 -12.65 34.82
CA PRO A 992 14.50 -12.97 34.26
C PRO A 992 13.42 -11.92 34.55
N LEU A 993 13.36 -11.37 35.76
CA LEU A 993 12.36 -10.33 36.10
C LEU A 993 12.52 -9.08 35.24
N ALA A 994 13.76 -8.63 34.99
CA ALA A 994 14.04 -7.49 34.13
C ALA A 994 13.69 -7.78 32.66
N PHE A 995 13.99 -8.99 32.18
CA PHE A 995 13.58 -9.44 30.84
C PHE A 995 12.06 -9.40 30.66
N TYR A 996 11.29 -10.02 31.55
CA TYR A 996 9.83 -10.06 31.42
C TYR A 996 9.21 -8.67 31.58
N ALA A 997 9.66 -7.85 32.54
CA ALA A 997 9.21 -6.48 32.69
C ALA A 997 9.42 -5.68 31.38
N THR A 998 10.60 -5.81 30.78
CA THR A 998 10.94 -5.11 29.54
C THR A 998 10.11 -5.62 28.37
N PHE A 999 10.03 -6.94 28.16
CA PHE A 999 9.26 -7.54 27.07
C PHE A 999 7.80 -7.09 27.10
N PHE A 1000 7.11 -7.24 28.23
CA PHE A 1000 5.71 -6.85 28.34
C PHE A 1000 5.51 -5.33 28.23
N SER A 1001 6.48 -4.51 28.65
CA SER A 1001 6.41 -3.05 28.45
C SER A 1001 6.40 -2.69 26.97
N THR A 1002 7.26 -3.31 26.15
CA THR A 1002 7.28 -3.09 24.70
C THR A 1002 6.03 -3.63 23.98
N LYS A 1003 5.26 -4.52 24.62
CA LYS A 1003 4.05 -5.16 24.09
C LYS A 1003 2.80 -4.84 24.89
N THR A 1004 2.78 -3.70 25.59
CA THR A 1004 1.71 -3.36 26.54
C THR A 1004 0.32 -3.30 25.90
N GLY A 1005 0.23 -2.82 24.65
CA GLY A 1005 -1.06 -2.73 23.95
C GLY A 1005 -1.67 -4.08 23.55
N ASP A 1006 -0.87 -5.14 23.51
CA ASP A 1006 -1.28 -6.50 23.17
C ASP A 1006 -1.40 -7.40 24.42
N PHE A 1007 -1.11 -6.86 25.61
CA PHE A 1007 -1.20 -7.56 26.89
C PHE A 1007 -2.55 -7.32 27.55
N ASP A 1008 -3.17 -8.38 28.11
CA ASP A 1008 -4.39 -8.28 28.91
C ASP A 1008 -4.10 -8.59 30.39
N ALA A 1009 -3.93 -7.54 31.19
CA ALA A 1009 -3.68 -7.70 32.62
C ALA A 1009 -4.87 -8.25 33.40
N HIS A 1010 -6.11 -8.07 32.91
CA HIS A 1010 -7.27 -8.64 33.57
C HIS A 1010 -7.32 -10.15 33.41
N LEU A 1011 -7.06 -10.67 32.20
CA LEU A 1011 -6.94 -12.10 31.95
C LEU A 1011 -5.81 -12.72 32.77
N VAL A 1012 -4.62 -12.11 32.75
CA VAL A 1012 -3.43 -12.65 33.44
C VAL A 1012 -3.60 -12.67 34.96
N ALA A 1013 -4.29 -11.68 35.53
CA ALA A 1013 -4.59 -11.63 36.97
C ALA A 1013 -5.51 -12.78 37.46
N GLN A 1014 -6.19 -13.50 36.56
CA GLN A 1014 -7.02 -14.66 36.90
C GLN A 1014 -6.19 -15.96 37.03
N GLY A 1015 -4.91 -15.93 36.68
CA GLY A 1015 -3.96 -17.02 36.90
C GLY A 1015 -3.77 -17.99 35.72
N GLU A 1016 -2.81 -18.89 35.88
CA GLU A 1016 -2.28 -19.77 34.81
C GLU A 1016 -3.37 -20.60 34.09
N HIS A 1017 -4.32 -21.17 34.84
CA HIS A 1017 -5.40 -21.98 34.24
C HIS A 1017 -6.25 -21.19 33.24
N ARG A 1018 -6.54 -19.92 33.55
CA ARG A 1018 -7.30 -19.05 32.64
C ARG A 1018 -6.49 -18.75 31.39
N VAL A 1019 -5.21 -18.43 31.54
CA VAL A 1019 -4.30 -18.14 30.43
C VAL A 1019 -4.21 -19.34 29.48
N ARG A 1020 -4.00 -20.55 29.99
CA ARG A 1020 -3.98 -21.78 29.17
C ARG A 1020 -5.30 -22.02 28.44
N SER A 1021 -6.43 -21.80 29.11
CA SER A 1021 -7.76 -21.95 28.50
C SER A 1021 -7.98 -20.96 27.36
N GLU A 1022 -7.47 -19.74 27.46
CA GLU A 1022 -7.62 -18.71 26.43
C GLU A 1022 -6.76 -19.04 25.20
N ILE A 1023 -5.51 -19.46 25.41
CA ILE A 1023 -4.64 -19.95 24.33
C ILE A 1023 -5.33 -21.09 23.57
N ALA A 1024 -5.80 -22.12 24.28
CA ALA A 1024 -6.48 -23.26 23.66
C ALA A 1024 -7.74 -22.86 22.89
N ALA A 1025 -8.50 -21.87 23.39
CA ALA A 1025 -9.70 -21.37 22.71
C ALA A 1025 -9.36 -20.64 21.40
N ILE A 1026 -8.26 -19.90 21.35
CA ILE A 1026 -7.81 -19.20 20.14
C ILE A 1026 -7.21 -20.18 19.14
N GLU A 1027 -6.36 -21.11 19.60
CA GLU A 1027 -5.77 -22.14 18.75
C GLU A 1027 -6.83 -23.04 18.09
N ALA A 1028 -7.92 -23.33 18.81
CA ALA A 1028 -9.05 -24.09 18.27
C ALA A 1028 -9.74 -23.42 17.07
N LYS A 1029 -9.59 -22.08 16.91
CA LYS A 1029 -10.09 -21.35 15.74
C LYS A 1029 -9.22 -21.57 14.49
N GLY A 1030 -7.96 -22.00 14.66
CA GLY A 1030 -7.02 -22.22 13.56
C GLY A 1030 -6.92 -20.99 12.64
N ILE A 1031 -7.29 -21.15 11.36
CA ILE A 1031 -7.25 -20.09 10.35
C ILE A 1031 -8.33 -19.00 10.54
N GLU A 1032 -9.33 -19.23 11.38
CA GLU A 1032 -10.38 -18.24 11.69
C GLU A 1032 -9.94 -17.25 12.78
N ALA A 1033 -8.80 -17.49 13.45
CA ALA A 1033 -8.24 -16.58 14.43
C ALA A 1033 -7.84 -15.25 13.76
N THR A 1034 -8.25 -14.14 14.36
CA THR A 1034 -7.86 -12.80 13.90
C THR A 1034 -6.37 -12.55 14.18
N PRO A 1035 -5.72 -11.62 13.44
CA PRO A 1035 -4.33 -11.25 13.72
C PRO A 1035 -4.08 -10.77 15.16
N LYS A 1036 -5.05 -10.06 15.77
CA LYS A 1036 -4.98 -9.62 17.17
C LYS A 1036 -4.95 -10.83 18.12
N GLU A 1037 -5.81 -11.83 17.88
CA GLU A 1037 -5.84 -13.05 18.69
C GLU A 1037 -4.56 -13.88 18.56
N ALA A 1038 -4.03 -14.02 17.33
CA ALA A 1038 -2.76 -14.72 17.10
C ALA A 1038 -1.58 -14.03 17.81
N ASN A 1039 -1.53 -12.69 17.78
CA ASN A 1039 -0.53 -11.92 18.51
C ASN A 1039 -0.67 -12.10 20.03
N MET A 1040 -1.91 -12.10 20.54
CA MET A 1040 -2.18 -12.31 21.96
C MET A 1040 -1.66 -13.68 22.44
N VAL A 1041 -1.85 -14.76 21.66
CA VAL A 1041 -1.28 -16.09 21.99
C VAL A 1041 0.23 -16.00 22.19
N THR A 1042 0.95 -15.29 21.31
CA THR A 1042 2.41 -15.10 21.43
C THR A 1042 2.79 -14.44 22.76
N ILE A 1043 2.03 -13.44 23.21
CA ILE A 1043 2.27 -12.78 24.50
C ILE A 1043 1.95 -13.71 25.67
N LEU A 1044 0.84 -14.46 25.59
CA LEU A 1044 0.41 -15.37 26.64
C LEU A 1044 1.36 -16.58 26.80
N GLU A 1045 2.01 -17.06 25.74
CA GLU A 1045 3.09 -18.06 25.84
C GLU A 1045 4.24 -17.56 26.73
N VAL A 1046 4.65 -16.29 26.57
CA VAL A 1046 5.70 -15.68 27.40
C VAL A 1046 5.20 -15.47 28.84
N VAL A 1047 3.92 -15.18 29.04
CA VAL A 1047 3.32 -15.14 30.39
C VAL A 1047 3.39 -16.50 31.07
N LEU A 1048 3.05 -17.58 30.36
CA LEU A 1048 3.15 -18.94 30.91
C LEU A 1048 4.59 -19.30 31.25
N GLU A 1049 5.56 -18.93 30.41
CA GLU A 1049 6.98 -19.10 30.72
C GLU A 1049 7.38 -18.33 31.98
N ALA A 1050 6.99 -17.07 32.10
CA ALA A 1050 7.27 -16.24 33.27
C ALA A 1050 6.69 -16.87 34.55
N MET A 1051 5.42 -17.30 34.52
CA MET A 1051 4.75 -17.98 35.63
C MET A 1051 5.45 -19.29 36.00
N ALA A 1052 5.85 -20.10 35.01
CA ALA A 1052 6.56 -21.35 35.23
C ALA A 1052 7.95 -21.15 35.84
N ARG A 1053 8.59 -20.00 35.60
CA ARG A 1053 9.84 -19.58 36.24
C ARG A 1053 9.64 -18.88 37.59
N GLY A 1054 8.41 -18.83 38.10
CA GLY A 1054 8.08 -18.29 39.42
C GLY A 1054 7.79 -16.79 39.46
N VAL A 1055 7.68 -16.12 38.31
CA VAL A 1055 7.32 -14.70 38.23
C VAL A 1055 5.83 -14.54 38.53
N LYS A 1056 5.51 -13.66 39.46
CA LYS A 1056 4.12 -13.34 39.83
C LYS A 1056 3.67 -12.07 39.12
N PHE A 1057 2.39 -12.00 38.75
CA PHE A 1057 1.77 -10.79 38.21
C PHE A 1057 0.81 -10.21 39.24
N LYS A 1058 1.01 -8.95 39.62
CA LYS A 1058 0.08 -8.20 40.47
C LYS A 1058 -1.09 -7.68 39.64
N ARG A 1059 -2.17 -7.27 40.32
CA ARG A 1059 -3.23 -6.49 39.69
C ARG A 1059 -2.73 -5.08 39.40
N VAL A 1060 -3.32 -4.44 38.39
CA VAL A 1060 -3.11 -3.02 38.11
C VAL A 1060 -3.55 -2.22 39.33
N ASP A 1061 -2.70 -1.27 39.73
CA ASP A 1061 -2.88 -0.44 40.92
C ASP A 1061 -2.97 1.03 40.47
N LEU A 1062 -4.07 1.68 40.82
CA LEU A 1062 -4.36 3.06 40.41
C LEU A 1062 -3.26 4.07 40.82
N TYR A 1063 -2.56 3.84 41.92
CA TYR A 1063 -1.58 4.76 42.49
C TYR A 1063 -0.13 4.34 42.24
N ARG A 1064 0.13 3.05 42.03
CA ARG A 1064 1.49 2.51 41.86
C ARG A 1064 1.82 2.10 40.43
N SER A 1065 0.85 1.63 39.65
CA SER A 1065 1.10 1.23 38.25
C SER A 1065 1.55 2.43 37.44
N SER A 1066 2.50 2.24 36.53
CA SER A 1066 2.84 3.27 35.56
C SER A 1066 1.75 3.37 34.48
N ASP A 1067 1.90 4.33 33.56
CA ASP A 1067 1.02 4.46 32.40
C ASP A 1067 1.27 3.34 31.37
N ARG A 1068 2.54 3.00 31.08
CA ARG A 1068 2.91 2.11 29.96
C ARG A 1068 3.99 1.06 30.24
N HIS A 1069 4.70 1.12 31.37
CA HIS A 1069 5.80 0.20 31.68
C HIS A 1069 5.48 -0.74 32.86
N PHE A 1070 5.82 -2.01 32.72
CA PHE A 1070 5.80 -2.95 33.84
C PHE A 1070 6.88 -2.58 34.84
N LEU A 1071 6.50 -2.51 36.12
CA LEU A 1071 7.43 -2.24 37.22
C LEU A 1071 7.77 -3.53 37.95
N ILE A 1072 9.03 -3.66 38.39
CA ILE A 1072 9.45 -4.77 39.26
C ILE A 1072 9.11 -4.39 40.70
N ASP A 1073 8.32 -5.23 41.36
CA ASP A 1073 7.86 -5.03 42.74
C ASP A 1073 8.11 -6.29 43.58
N GLY A 1074 9.36 -6.43 44.05
CA GLY A 1074 9.85 -7.63 44.72
C GLY A 1074 10.08 -8.77 43.74
N ASP A 1075 9.42 -9.91 43.96
CA ASP A 1075 9.45 -11.09 43.09
C ASP A 1075 8.31 -11.09 42.04
N ALA A 1076 7.65 -9.95 41.86
CA ALA A 1076 6.47 -9.82 41.02
C ALA A 1076 6.58 -8.63 40.05
N LEU A 1077 5.77 -8.68 39.00
CA LEU A 1077 5.59 -7.60 38.05
C LEU A 1077 4.27 -6.88 38.33
N LEU A 1078 4.33 -5.56 38.38
CA LEU A 1078 3.16 -4.68 38.45
C LEU A 1078 2.82 -4.18 37.04
N PRO A 1079 1.69 -4.60 36.46
CA PRO A 1079 1.30 -4.18 35.11
C PRO A 1079 0.93 -2.69 35.06
N PRO A 1080 1.16 -2.01 33.91
CA PRO A 1080 0.78 -0.61 33.72
C PRO A 1080 -0.72 -0.45 33.46
N LEU A 1081 -1.23 0.77 33.59
CA LEU A 1081 -2.64 1.07 33.34
C LEU A 1081 -3.07 0.76 31.89
N ALA A 1082 -2.20 1.02 30.91
CA ALA A 1082 -2.49 0.76 29.49
C ALA A 1082 -2.54 -0.72 29.09
N SER A 1083 -2.23 -1.63 30.02
CA SER A 1083 -2.34 -3.09 29.80
C SER A 1083 -3.75 -3.65 30.06
N LEU A 1084 -4.71 -2.77 30.34
CA LEU A 1084 -6.12 -3.13 30.48
C LEU A 1084 -6.86 -2.87 29.16
N GLU A 1085 -7.63 -3.84 28.71
CA GLU A 1085 -8.39 -3.70 27.46
C GLU A 1085 -9.37 -2.52 27.52
N GLY A 1086 -9.26 -1.60 26.55
CA GLY A 1086 -10.05 -0.37 26.50
C GLY A 1086 -9.41 0.84 27.19
N VAL A 1087 -8.30 0.67 27.90
CA VAL A 1087 -7.51 1.77 28.48
C VAL A 1087 -6.36 2.14 27.54
N GLY A 1088 -6.60 3.12 26.66
CA GLY A 1088 -5.55 3.60 25.75
C GLY A 1088 -4.42 4.35 26.45
N ALA A 1089 -3.27 4.46 25.78
CA ALA A 1089 -2.07 5.12 26.32
C ALA A 1089 -2.33 6.57 26.80
N SER A 1090 -3.15 7.34 26.10
CA SER A 1090 -3.52 8.70 26.52
C SER A 1090 -4.38 8.72 27.80
N ALA A 1091 -5.26 7.74 27.98
CA ALA A 1091 -6.07 7.62 29.19
C ALA A 1091 -5.18 7.22 30.38
N ALA A 1092 -4.29 6.25 30.18
CA ALA A 1092 -3.31 5.84 31.18
C ALA A 1092 -2.40 7.00 31.61
N ALA A 1093 -1.82 7.74 30.65
CA ALA A 1093 -1.00 8.91 30.92
C ALA A 1093 -1.79 10.02 31.64
N GLY A 1094 -3.04 10.26 31.23
CA GLY A 1094 -3.94 11.21 31.90
C GLY A 1094 -4.22 10.85 33.36
N ILE A 1095 -4.38 9.56 33.67
CA ILE A 1095 -4.56 9.08 35.05
C ILE A 1095 -3.28 9.31 35.88
N VAL A 1096 -2.11 8.96 35.33
CA VAL A 1096 -0.83 9.14 36.03
C VAL A 1096 -0.53 10.62 36.27
N ALA A 1097 -0.73 11.48 35.28
CA ALA A 1097 -0.57 12.93 35.44
C ALA A 1097 -1.56 13.49 36.49
N ALA A 1098 -2.82 13.07 36.42
CA ALA A 1098 -3.83 13.56 37.35
C ALA A 1098 -3.55 13.16 38.81
N ARG A 1099 -3.03 11.95 39.09
CA ARG A 1099 -2.72 11.53 40.47
C ARG A 1099 -1.52 12.25 41.08
N GLU A 1100 -0.62 12.80 40.28
CA GLU A 1100 0.50 13.63 40.77
C GLU A 1100 0.01 14.93 41.42
N GLU A 1101 -1.16 15.42 41.02
CA GLU A 1101 -1.83 16.57 41.64
C GLU A 1101 -2.47 16.25 43.00
N GLY A 1102 -2.46 14.97 43.42
CA GLY A 1102 -3.00 14.47 44.69
C GLY A 1102 -3.93 13.27 44.51
N GLU A 1103 -4.26 12.59 45.62
CA GLU A 1103 -5.14 11.41 45.60
C GLU A 1103 -6.53 11.72 45.03
N PHE A 1104 -7.16 10.70 44.44
CA PHE A 1104 -8.52 10.84 43.92
C PHE A 1104 -9.53 10.72 45.05
N LYS A 1105 -10.47 11.66 45.13
CA LYS A 1105 -11.47 11.70 46.20
C LYS A 1105 -12.67 10.81 45.92
N SER A 1106 -12.98 10.58 44.64
CA SER A 1106 -14.08 9.76 44.16
C SER A 1106 -13.85 9.30 42.72
N VAL A 1107 -14.67 8.37 42.23
CA VAL A 1107 -14.70 7.95 40.83
C VAL A 1107 -15.02 9.12 39.90
N GLU A 1108 -15.90 10.03 40.34
CA GLU A 1108 -16.18 11.27 39.61
C GLU A 1108 -14.97 12.20 39.52
N ASP A 1109 -14.23 12.39 40.63
CA ASP A 1109 -13.00 13.18 40.67
C ASP A 1109 -11.95 12.65 39.70
N LEU A 1110 -11.72 11.32 39.73
CA LEU A 1110 -10.84 10.63 38.78
C LEU A 1110 -11.25 10.90 37.33
N ARG A 1111 -12.54 10.72 36.99
CA ARG A 1111 -13.03 10.90 35.63
C ARG A 1111 -12.82 12.33 35.13
N GLN A 1112 -13.08 13.32 35.98
CA GLN A 1112 -12.96 14.74 35.62
C GLN A 1112 -11.49 15.16 35.48
N ARG A 1113 -10.64 14.83 36.46
CA ARG A 1113 -9.21 15.22 36.45
C ARG A 1113 -8.43 14.50 35.36
N ALA A 1114 -8.61 13.19 35.21
CA ALA A 1114 -7.91 12.41 34.19
C ALA A 1114 -8.54 12.50 32.79
N ARG A 1115 -9.72 13.14 32.65
CA ARG A 1115 -10.48 13.29 31.39
C ARG A 1115 -10.75 11.97 30.67
N ILE A 1116 -11.03 10.91 31.41
CA ILE A 1116 -11.24 9.56 30.88
C ILE A 1116 -12.73 9.25 30.63
N THR A 1117 -13.00 8.35 29.68
CA THR A 1117 -14.37 7.99 29.29
C THR A 1117 -15.04 7.06 30.33
N LYS A 1118 -16.37 6.93 30.25
CA LYS A 1118 -17.11 5.97 31.08
C LYS A 1118 -16.67 4.52 30.83
N ALA A 1119 -16.29 4.18 29.60
CA ALA A 1119 -15.79 2.85 29.26
C ALA A 1119 -14.49 2.51 30.01
N VAL A 1120 -13.55 3.47 30.05
CA VAL A 1120 -12.30 3.32 30.82
C VAL A 1120 -12.57 3.11 32.31
N ILE A 1121 -13.48 3.90 32.90
CA ILE A 1121 -13.89 3.74 34.31
C ILE A 1121 -14.45 2.34 34.56
N GLU A 1122 -15.26 1.82 33.65
CA GLU A 1122 -15.84 0.49 33.78
C GLU A 1122 -14.78 -0.61 33.71
N THR A 1123 -13.81 -0.51 32.79
CA THR A 1123 -12.66 -1.41 32.75
C THR A 1123 -11.88 -1.39 34.08
N LEU A 1124 -11.57 -0.20 34.60
CA LEU A 1124 -10.84 -0.05 35.86
C LEU A 1124 -11.63 -0.67 37.03
N ARG A 1125 -12.96 -0.48 37.05
CA ARG A 1125 -13.87 -1.06 38.05
C ARG A 1125 -13.87 -2.59 37.98
N GLN A 1126 -14.04 -3.16 36.78
CA GLN A 1126 -14.07 -4.61 36.56
C GLN A 1126 -12.75 -5.28 36.97
N HIS A 1127 -11.62 -4.60 36.79
CA HIS A 1127 -10.33 -5.08 37.25
C HIS A 1127 -10.14 -4.97 38.78
N GLY A 1128 -10.92 -4.13 39.46
CA GLY A 1128 -10.83 -3.85 40.90
C GLY A 1128 -9.95 -2.65 41.26
N CYS A 1129 -9.55 -1.81 40.30
CA CYS A 1129 -8.68 -0.65 40.55
C CYS A 1129 -9.37 0.45 41.38
N LEU A 1130 -10.71 0.45 41.41
CA LEU A 1130 -11.52 1.50 42.04
C LEU A 1130 -12.09 1.06 43.41
N GLU A 1131 -11.65 -0.07 43.95
CA GLU A 1131 -12.09 -0.55 45.26
C GLU A 1131 -11.72 0.46 46.35
N GLY A 1132 -12.70 0.85 47.17
CA GLY A 1132 -12.51 1.83 48.25
C GLY A 1132 -12.72 3.31 47.86
N LEU A 1133 -12.88 3.62 46.58
CA LEU A 1133 -13.26 4.97 46.12
C LEU A 1133 -14.79 5.18 46.14
N PRO A 1134 -15.32 6.26 46.73
CA PRO A 1134 -16.74 6.57 46.63
C PRO A 1134 -17.11 7.01 45.20
N GLU A 1135 -18.36 6.83 44.80
CA GLU A 1135 -18.82 7.21 43.44
C GLU A 1135 -18.80 8.72 43.21
N THR A 1136 -19.15 9.52 44.22
CA THR A 1136 -19.24 10.98 44.14
C THR A 1136 -18.58 11.64 45.35
N ASN A 1137 -18.15 12.89 45.19
CA ASN A 1137 -17.65 13.70 46.29
C ASN A 1137 -18.82 14.14 47.19
N GLN A 1138 -18.87 13.68 48.44
CA GLN A 1138 -19.91 14.12 49.39
C GLN A 1138 -19.70 15.56 49.91
N LEU A 1139 -18.50 16.12 49.76
CA LEU A 1139 -18.14 17.50 50.11
C LEU A 1139 -17.14 18.06 49.08
N THR A 1140 -17.56 19.04 48.29
CA THR A 1140 -16.70 19.88 47.46
C THR A 1140 -16.27 21.10 48.28
N LEU A 1141 -14.99 21.19 48.62
CA LEU A 1141 -14.39 22.38 49.23
C LEU A 1141 -13.58 23.10 48.15
N PHE A 1142 -13.82 24.42 48.04
CA PHE A 1142 -13.28 25.32 47.01
C PHE A 1142 -11.75 25.38 46.97
#